data_AF-A0A0B7JWR7-F1
#
_entry.id   AF-A0A0B7JWR7-F1
#
_cell.length_a   1.000
_cell.length_b   1.000
_cell.length_c   1.000
_cell.angle_alpha   90.00
_cell.angle_beta   90.00
_cell.angle_gamma   90.00
#
_symmetry.space_group_name_H-M   'P 1'
#
loop_
_entity.id
_entity.type
_entity.pdbx_description
1 polymer ?
#
loop_
_entity_poly.entity_id
_entity_poly.type
_entity_poly.pdbx_seq_one_letter_code
_entity_poly.pdbx_strand_id
1 'polypeptide(L)'
;MDKKQTSPAPLQAELLSTQEEQVPANPPSRKRQINSDNNIDDNPQLKRARLTRENLAHFNKMGKGTEKIPSSSPCDSTSESRKTKTTSTTVSGFARQARRNGILGPEYSKPPVNLKDIRERYSRPNASVSPTESEFTRYARKVARAPNEATMVFEAGRRLLKDYDDHGYNRCLNQSFTGFPNVSFNSGLSAPQPDFIEGLEIEEYDPFPVDELVDGAVLYSDNPFSLTLPHIAGEWKGPSGKMGNAILQSSYDGAALVYARNQALSYMGRSDPPGHAEVITFTTDGTTLNQYAHYAEEVEDGITKYHQYRVKSTNLIDSYQEFKDGRRGLRNTQDYARDQSYRLRDDLKEHWKQQRSKLQHIAEGTSLPVPDLQANPSENTNPYEAAPFDASTVIETLCSLGLAFVLARRMKDTGLDISVVCDLWDRAKGEQMTINGAIYQRSLHDTGKFQTYLPDYEEVLSNLSQRYEVSYRLRLEEEFLSSPGMGNVIQKVIQNRAEYGKVLAPGTQPLAIRAACPHCGLVDKYGQNNIFAADGSAVSFECPVHGRYTYTTEADASKFQFNCQLFNLVLGLFHENVPYNYIEICGSDYAGFWQERLLWRFLQKPILIVYTPLIADWSGSKESKSLYLNDTAYDYLKRAGQEYLLSYRALRRDGKDLDVLWDEVELWVDEPFRLFRGYSLHYIHLLFEQKQLLLGVIHEKKVADSSNTAIIESSRGRHH
;
A
#
# COMPACT_ATOMS: atom_id res chain seq x y z
N MET A 1 -46.26 48.02 44.91
CA MET A 1 -47.44 48.75 44.41
C MET A 1 -47.60 48.38 42.95
N ASP A 2 -48.14 47.18 42.70
CA ASP A 2 -49.57 46.90 42.43
C ASP A 2 -49.89 47.13 40.94
N LYS A 3 -49.95 46.04 40.13
CA LYS A 3 -51.15 45.23 39.78
C LYS A 3 -51.84 45.81 38.54
N LYS A 4 -52.19 45.09 37.47
CA LYS A 4 -52.80 43.75 37.28
C LYS A 4 -52.59 43.38 35.79
N GLN A 5 -52.13 42.18 35.40
CA GLN A 5 -52.85 40.91 35.26
C GLN A 5 -54.19 40.99 34.51
N THR A 6 -54.32 40.26 33.39
CA THR A 6 -55.07 38.98 33.35
C THR A 6 -55.04 38.35 31.94
N SER A 7 -54.52 37.12 31.85
CA SER A 7 -55.22 36.03 31.15
C SER A 7 -56.18 35.35 32.15
N PRO A 8 -57.17 34.58 31.69
CA PRO A 8 -57.12 33.14 32.03
C PRO A 8 -57.67 32.19 30.94
N ALA A 9 -57.17 30.95 30.96
CA ALA A 9 -57.74 29.73 30.38
C ALA A 9 -58.78 29.12 31.39
N PRO A 10 -59.07 27.80 31.45
CA PRO A 10 -59.46 26.75 30.48
C PRO A 10 -60.74 25.98 30.94
N LEU A 11 -61.31 25.10 30.10
CA LEU A 11 -62.20 23.97 30.45
C LEU A 11 -62.08 22.93 29.31
N GLN A 12 -62.01 21.62 29.44
CA GLN A 12 -61.91 20.66 30.54
C GLN A 12 -61.61 19.30 29.86
N ALA A 13 -60.88 18.41 30.53
CA ALA A 13 -60.57 17.05 30.07
C ALA A 13 -61.58 16.03 30.64
N GLU A 14 -61.82 14.94 29.92
CA GLU A 14 -62.22 13.58 30.37
C GLU A 14 -62.55 12.73 29.12
N LEU A 15 -62.34 11.41 28.99
CA LEU A 15 -61.46 10.39 29.56
C LEU A 15 -61.75 9.08 28.78
N LEU A 16 -60.70 8.36 28.35
CA LEU A 16 -60.55 6.91 28.00
C LEU A 16 -61.71 6.13 27.32
N SER A 17 -61.44 5.37 26.24
CA SER A 17 -60.98 3.97 26.38
C SER A 17 -60.11 3.43 25.22
N THR A 18 -59.23 2.51 25.62
CA THR A 18 -58.30 1.67 24.86
C THR A 18 -58.98 0.54 24.08
N GLN A 19 -58.44 0.20 22.88
CA GLN A 19 -58.19 -1.18 22.49
C GLN A 19 -57.17 -1.29 21.34
N GLU A 20 -56.37 -2.35 21.42
CA GLU A 20 -55.25 -2.77 20.59
C GLU A 20 -55.66 -3.15 19.15
N GLU A 21 -54.79 -2.97 18.15
CA GLU A 21 -54.21 -4.09 17.37
C GLU A 21 -53.42 -3.63 16.13
N GLN A 22 -52.23 -4.24 16.02
CA GLN A 22 -51.58 -4.82 14.83
C GLN A 22 -51.17 -3.98 13.61
N VAL A 23 -49.86 -4.09 13.37
CA VAL A 23 -49.11 -3.80 12.13
C VAL A 23 -49.61 -4.65 10.95
N PRO A 24 -49.84 -4.10 9.74
CA PRO A 24 -50.11 -4.91 8.57
C PRO A 24 -48.83 -5.29 7.80
N ALA A 25 -48.81 -6.56 7.39
CA ALA A 25 -47.82 -7.22 6.57
C ALA A 25 -47.88 -6.84 5.07
N ASN A 26 -46.80 -7.18 4.35
CA ASN A 26 -46.58 -7.08 2.90
C ASN A 26 -47.79 -7.39 2.00
N PRO A 27 -47.95 -6.69 0.86
CA PRO A 27 -48.80 -7.14 -0.25
C PRO A 27 -48.01 -7.88 -1.36
N PRO A 28 -48.71 -8.64 -2.24
CA PRO A 28 -48.25 -9.93 -2.73
C PRO A 28 -47.66 -9.94 -4.16
N SER A 29 -46.86 -10.99 -4.41
CA SER A 29 -46.33 -11.41 -5.70
C SER A 29 -47.42 -11.73 -6.74
N ARG A 30 -47.43 -11.02 -7.87
CA ARG A 30 -48.23 -11.37 -9.06
C ARG A 30 -47.40 -12.16 -10.06
N LYS A 31 -47.77 -13.43 -10.25
CA LYS A 31 -47.39 -14.28 -11.39
C LYS A 31 -47.99 -13.70 -12.68
N ARG A 32 -47.22 -13.65 -13.77
CA ARG A 32 -47.74 -13.74 -15.14
C ARG A 32 -46.99 -14.85 -15.87
N GLN A 33 -47.76 -15.87 -16.25
CA GLN A 33 -47.45 -16.84 -17.29
C GLN A 33 -47.46 -16.16 -18.65
N ILE A 34 -46.50 -16.51 -19.51
CA ILE A 34 -46.67 -16.48 -20.97
C ILE A 34 -46.01 -17.76 -21.50
N ASN A 35 -46.84 -18.67 -22.04
CA ASN A 35 -46.47 -19.79 -22.92
C ASN A 35 -46.04 -19.21 -24.29
N SER A 36 -44.90 -19.63 -24.87
CA SER A 36 -44.76 -20.55 -26.04
C SER A 36 -45.58 -20.12 -27.27
N ASP A 37 -45.06 -19.92 -28.49
CA ASP A 37 -44.10 -20.75 -29.25
C ASP A 37 -43.46 -19.99 -30.43
N ASN A 38 -42.23 -20.40 -30.78
CA ASN A 38 -41.67 -20.69 -32.13
C ASN A 38 -40.19 -20.25 -32.33
N ASN A 39 -39.27 -21.22 -32.19
CA ASN A 39 -38.30 -21.72 -33.22
C ASN A 39 -37.51 -20.68 -34.04
N ILE A 40 -36.17 -20.62 -34.16
CA ILE A 40 -35.06 -21.61 -34.20
C ILE A 40 -33.73 -20.81 -34.08
N ASP A 41 -32.76 -21.25 -33.27
CA ASP A 41 -31.39 -21.68 -33.66
C ASP A 41 -30.38 -21.68 -32.49
N ASP A 42 -29.62 -22.77 -32.42
CA ASP A 42 -28.79 -23.23 -31.30
C ASP A 42 -27.39 -22.60 -31.24
N ASN A 43 -27.00 -22.06 -30.07
CA ASN A 43 -25.62 -22.11 -29.57
C ASN A 43 -25.59 -21.90 -28.03
N PRO A 44 -24.90 -22.72 -27.22
CA PRO A 44 -25.06 -22.71 -25.77
C PRO A 44 -24.30 -21.53 -25.13
N GLN A 45 -25.04 -20.49 -24.75
CA GLN A 45 -24.52 -19.46 -23.85
C GLN A 45 -24.18 -20.06 -22.48
N LEU A 46 -22.89 -20.04 -22.13
CA LEU A 46 -22.37 -20.34 -20.79
C LEU A 46 -23.03 -19.41 -19.75
N LYS A 47 -24.03 -19.94 -19.03
CA LYS A 47 -24.65 -19.26 -17.90
C LYS A 47 -23.63 -19.06 -16.78
N ARG A 48 -23.33 -17.79 -16.45
CA ARG A 48 -22.56 -17.40 -15.26
C ARG A 48 -23.10 -18.09 -14.01
N ALA A 49 -22.24 -18.79 -13.29
CA ALA A 49 -22.58 -19.43 -12.01
C ALA A 49 -22.88 -18.36 -10.95
N ARG A 50 -24.09 -18.36 -10.39
CA ARG A 50 -24.41 -17.55 -9.20
C ARG A 50 -23.83 -18.24 -7.95
N LEU A 51 -23.24 -17.44 -7.07
CA LEU A 51 -22.83 -17.88 -5.73
C LEU A 51 -24.09 -18.23 -4.92
N THR A 52 -24.38 -19.53 -4.80
CA THR A 52 -25.40 -20.06 -3.91
C THR A 52 -24.75 -20.54 -2.60
N ARG A 53 -25.53 -20.65 -1.53
CA ARG A 53 -25.08 -21.26 -0.26
C ARG A 53 -24.54 -22.69 -0.45
N GLU A 54 -25.05 -23.43 -1.43
CA GLU A 54 -24.56 -24.75 -1.80
C GLU A 54 -23.16 -24.71 -2.43
N ASN A 55 -22.90 -23.75 -3.33
CA ASN A 55 -21.57 -23.58 -3.93
C ASN A 55 -20.52 -23.18 -2.87
N LEU A 56 -20.90 -22.36 -1.88
CA LEU A 56 -20.06 -22.03 -0.72
C LEU A 56 -19.80 -23.24 0.19
N ALA A 57 -20.82 -24.09 0.41
CA ALA A 57 -20.66 -25.31 1.18
C ALA A 57 -19.74 -26.33 0.48
N HIS A 58 -19.81 -26.43 -0.85
CA HIS A 58 -18.91 -27.25 -1.65
C HIS A 58 -17.46 -26.75 -1.61
N PHE A 59 -17.25 -25.43 -1.66
CA PHE A 59 -15.93 -24.81 -1.53
C PHE A 59 -15.29 -25.09 -0.16
N ASN A 60 -16.06 -24.99 0.91
CA ASN A 60 -15.59 -25.32 2.27
C ASN A 60 -15.30 -26.83 2.46
N LYS A 61 -15.93 -27.70 1.67
CA LYS A 61 -15.67 -29.14 1.67
C LYS A 61 -14.37 -29.51 0.94
N MET A 62 -13.96 -28.73 -0.07
CA MET A 62 -12.68 -28.93 -0.76
C MET A 62 -11.46 -28.57 0.09
N GLY A 63 -11.63 -27.82 1.18
CA GLY A 63 -10.56 -27.51 2.15
C GLY A 63 -10.31 -28.58 3.22
N LYS A 64 -11.07 -29.69 3.24
CA LYS A 64 -10.92 -30.77 4.24
C LYS A 64 -10.84 -32.15 3.58
N GLY A 65 -9.61 -32.66 3.45
CA GLY A 65 -9.30 -34.06 3.11
C GLY A 65 -7.93 -34.14 2.43
N THR A 66 -6.87 -34.55 3.12
CA THR A 66 -6.63 -35.99 3.36
C THR A 66 -5.78 -36.21 4.61
N GLU A 67 -6.35 -36.88 5.62
CA GLU A 67 -5.59 -37.56 6.68
C GLU A 67 -5.48 -39.06 6.37
N LYS A 68 -4.22 -39.52 6.29
CA LYS A 68 -3.60 -40.78 6.74
C LYS A 68 -4.14 -42.16 6.33
N ILE A 69 -3.23 -42.97 5.78
CA ILE A 69 -2.99 -44.39 6.15
C ILE A 69 -1.46 -44.64 6.21
N PRO A 70 -0.93 -45.49 7.13
CA PRO A 70 0.49 -45.55 7.50
C PRO A 70 1.25 -46.74 6.88
N SER A 71 2.56 -46.59 6.66
CA SER A 71 3.52 -47.71 6.63
C SER A 71 4.96 -47.23 6.91
N SER A 72 5.78 -48.18 7.34
CA SER A 72 6.99 -48.14 8.17
C SER A 72 8.35 -47.96 7.44
N SER A 73 9.25 -47.18 8.08
CA SER A 73 10.75 -47.24 8.21
C SER A 73 11.69 -47.61 7.03
N PRO A 74 13.02 -47.31 7.10
CA PRO A 74 13.76 -46.13 7.60
C PRO A 74 14.86 -45.61 6.62
N CYS A 75 15.45 -44.44 6.94
CA CYS A 75 16.77 -43.89 6.57
C CYS A 75 17.23 -43.90 5.09
N ASP A 76 17.46 -42.70 4.52
CA ASP A 76 18.85 -42.26 4.26
C ASP A 76 18.98 -40.75 4.00
N SER A 77 20.16 -40.25 4.33
CA SER A 77 20.58 -38.86 4.38
C SER A 77 20.89 -38.24 3.02
N THR A 78 20.41 -37.01 2.77
CA THR A 78 21.16 -35.96 2.03
C THR A 78 20.57 -34.58 2.30
N SER A 79 21.46 -33.62 2.50
CA SER A 79 21.21 -32.24 2.89
C SER A 79 20.81 -31.39 1.69
N GLU A 80 19.53 -31.02 1.59
CA GLU A 80 19.06 -29.95 0.72
C GLU A 80 18.11 -29.02 1.48
N SER A 81 18.43 -27.72 1.44
CA SER A 81 17.77 -26.64 2.18
C SER A 81 16.32 -26.41 1.70
N ARG A 82 15.36 -27.04 2.39
CA ARG A 82 13.92 -26.78 2.26
C ARG A 82 13.58 -25.35 2.70
N LYS A 83 13.02 -24.54 1.80
CA LYS A 83 12.28 -23.32 2.18
C LYS A 83 11.11 -23.69 3.08
N THR A 84 11.22 -23.38 4.37
CA THR A 84 10.20 -23.64 5.39
C THR A 84 9.00 -22.72 5.21
N LYS A 85 7.82 -23.32 5.01
CA LYS A 85 6.51 -22.65 5.10
C LYS A 85 6.38 -22.01 6.49
N THR A 86 6.16 -20.70 6.56
CA THR A 86 6.01 -19.99 7.84
C THR A 86 4.69 -20.37 8.51
N THR A 87 4.73 -20.47 9.84
CA THR A 87 3.59 -20.86 10.68
C THR A 87 2.88 -19.59 11.16
N SER A 88 1.61 -19.41 10.78
CA SER A 88 0.77 -18.31 11.29
C SER A 88 0.52 -18.45 12.81
N THR A 89 0.36 -17.32 13.49
CA THR A 89 0.01 -17.24 14.92
C THR A 89 -1.31 -17.94 15.28
N THR A 90 -2.16 -18.23 14.29
CA THR A 90 -3.49 -18.84 14.47
C THR A 90 -3.55 -20.35 14.20
N VAL A 91 -2.48 -20.97 13.69
CA VAL A 91 -2.49 -22.40 13.28
C VAL A 91 -1.94 -23.34 14.36
N SER A 92 -2.38 -24.60 14.32
CA SER A 92 -1.89 -25.66 15.21
C SER A 92 -0.41 -25.94 14.93
N GLY A 93 0.47 -25.45 15.80
CA GLY A 93 1.92 -25.58 15.66
C GLY A 93 2.67 -24.36 16.19
N PHE A 94 2.02 -23.19 16.19
CA PHE A 94 2.61 -21.92 16.63
C PHE A 94 3.25 -22.01 18.02
N ALA A 95 2.51 -22.47 19.02
CA ALA A 95 3.00 -22.60 20.40
C ALA A 95 4.27 -23.44 20.52
N ARG A 96 4.36 -24.52 19.73
CA ARG A 96 5.51 -25.42 19.74
C ARG A 96 6.72 -24.76 19.07
N GLN A 97 6.50 -24.05 17.97
CA GLN A 97 7.57 -23.34 17.26
C GLN A 97 8.07 -22.14 18.07
N ALA A 98 7.19 -21.31 18.62
CA ALA A 98 7.55 -20.19 19.49
C ALA A 98 8.42 -20.64 20.68
N ARG A 99 8.05 -21.76 21.31
CA ARG A 99 8.85 -22.35 22.40
C ARG A 99 10.21 -22.85 21.94
N ARG A 100 10.30 -23.48 20.76
CA ARG A 100 11.59 -23.91 20.18
C ARG A 100 12.49 -22.72 19.87
N ASN A 101 11.90 -21.59 19.52
CA ASN A 101 12.59 -20.35 19.25
C ASN A 101 12.97 -19.56 20.52
N GLY A 102 12.79 -20.14 21.72
CA GLY A 102 13.20 -19.53 22.98
C GLY A 102 12.16 -18.63 23.66
N ILE A 103 10.93 -18.55 23.14
CA ILE A 103 9.86 -17.75 23.77
C ILE A 103 9.20 -18.55 24.90
N LEU A 104 9.24 -18.02 26.11
CA LEU A 104 8.74 -18.64 27.33
C LEU A 104 7.50 -17.92 27.84
N GLY A 105 6.34 -18.58 27.68
CA GLY A 105 5.09 -18.13 28.28
C GLY A 105 5.10 -18.17 29.83
N PRO A 106 4.03 -17.71 30.48
CA PRO A 106 3.99 -17.47 31.93
C PRO A 106 4.30 -18.69 32.79
N GLU A 107 3.97 -19.89 32.31
CA GLU A 107 4.19 -21.16 33.02
C GLU A 107 5.68 -21.56 33.07
N TYR A 108 6.49 -21.07 32.14
CA TYR A 108 7.91 -21.44 31.99
C TYR A 108 8.84 -20.26 32.26
N SER A 109 8.29 -19.09 32.58
CA SER A 109 9.03 -17.87 32.83
C SER A 109 9.38 -17.70 34.31
N LYS A 110 10.53 -17.08 34.60
CA LYS A 110 10.94 -16.70 35.95
C LYS A 110 10.51 -15.26 36.23
N PRO A 111 10.20 -14.90 37.49
CA PRO A 111 9.89 -13.51 37.84
C PRO A 111 11.07 -12.58 37.53
N PRO A 112 10.83 -11.39 36.93
CA PRO A 112 11.90 -10.42 36.71
C PRO A 112 12.40 -9.87 38.05
N VAL A 113 13.67 -9.47 38.09
CA VAL A 113 14.32 -8.96 39.32
C VAL A 113 13.65 -7.68 39.80
N ASN A 114 13.26 -6.80 38.87
CA ASN A 114 12.55 -5.54 39.14
C ASN A 114 11.02 -5.70 39.31
N LEU A 115 10.51 -6.91 39.59
CA LEU A 115 9.06 -7.16 39.73
C LEU A 115 8.39 -6.29 40.80
N LYS A 116 9.08 -6.02 41.91
CA LYS A 116 8.55 -5.17 42.99
C LYS A 116 8.28 -3.76 42.47
N ASP A 117 9.25 -3.16 41.78
CA ASP A 117 9.14 -1.82 41.22
C ASP A 117 8.03 -1.74 40.16
N ILE A 118 7.90 -2.76 39.31
CA ILE A 118 6.82 -2.85 38.32
C ILE A 118 5.45 -2.84 39.02
N ARG A 119 5.29 -3.61 40.10
CA ARG A 119 4.03 -3.66 40.87
C ARG A 119 3.74 -2.35 41.61
N GLU A 120 4.76 -1.71 42.16
CA GLU A 120 4.62 -0.41 42.82
C GLU A 120 4.20 0.68 41.82
N ARG A 121 4.79 0.70 40.62
CA ARG A 121 4.38 1.59 39.52
C ARG A 121 2.96 1.33 39.07
N TYR A 122 2.58 0.06 38.88
CA TYR A 122 1.21 -0.34 38.54
C TYR A 122 0.19 0.24 39.54
N SER A 123 0.48 0.16 40.83
CA SER A 123 -0.46 0.58 41.88
C SER A 123 -0.44 2.09 42.17
N ARG A 124 0.54 2.84 41.66
CA ARG A 124 0.72 4.27 41.95
C ARG A 124 -0.53 5.10 41.63
N PRO A 125 -0.91 6.09 42.46
CA PRO A 125 -1.95 7.06 42.10
C PRO A 125 -1.57 7.79 40.80
N ASN A 126 -2.52 7.94 39.88
CA ASN A 126 -2.35 8.66 38.61
C ASN A 126 -3.18 9.95 38.66
N ALA A 127 -2.68 11.02 38.03
CA ALA A 127 -3.41 12.28 37.84
C ALA A 127 -4.65 12.14 36.95
N SER A 128 -4.80 11.03 36.21
CA SER A 128 -5.99 10.77 35.40
C SER A 128 -7.26 10.76 36.25
N VAL A 129 -8.31 11.44 35.78
CA VAL A 129 -9.63 11.43 36.44
C VAL A 129 -10.08 9.98 36.64
N SER A 130 -10.39 9.65 37.90
CA SER A 130 -10.94 8.35 38.25
C SER A 130 -12.29 8.19 37.54
N PRO A 131 -12.55 7.04 36.89
CA PRO A 131 -13.84 6.82 36.25
C PRO A 131 -14.94 6.81 37.31
N THR A 132 -16.14 7.26 36.93
CA THR A 132 -17.35 7.20 37.75
C THR A 132 -17.95 5.79 37.75
N GLU A 133 -18.80 5.49 38.73
CA GLU A 133 -19.55 4.22 38.77
C GLU A 133 -20.50 4.05 37.58
N SER A 134 -21.00 5.17 37.04
CA SER A 134 -21.82 5.17 35.83
C SER A 134 -21.02 4.75 34.59
N GLU A 135 -19.74 5.12 34.51
CA GLU A 135 -18.83 4.71 33.44
C GLU A 135 -18.47 3.24 33.57
N PHE A 136 -18.26 2.73 34.79
CA PHE A 136 -18.09 1.30 35.06
C PHE A 136 -19.31 0.49 34.60
N THR A 137 -20.52 0.89 35.03
CA THR A 137 -21.76 0.20 34.64
C THR A 137 -21.93 0.21 33.12
N ARG A 138 -21.56 1.31 32.45
CA ARG A 138 -21.58 1.44 31.00
C ARG A 138 -20.54 0.53 30.34
N TYR A 139 -19.33 0.47 30.89
CA TYR A 139 -18.25 -0.41 30.43
C TYR A 139 -18.69 -1.88 30.48
N ALA A 140 -19.13 -2.36 31.65
CA ALA A 140 -19.57 -3.74 31.84
C ALA A 140 -20.69 -4.13 30.87
N ARG A 141 -21.69 -3.25 30.69
CA ARG A 141 -22.78 -3.47 29.73
C ARG A 141 -22.32 -3.55 28.28
N LYS A 142 -21.34 -2.72 27.89
CA LYS A 142 -20.84 -2.66 26.51
C LYS A 142 -19.97 -3.86 26.16
N VAL A 143 -19.06 -4.25 27.07
CA VAL A 143 -18.25 -5.46 26.94
C VAL A 143 -19.13 -6.71 26.82
N ALA A 144 -20.12 -6.86 27.70
CA ALA A 144 -21.04 -8.01 27.67
C ALA A 144 -21.87 -8.13 26.38
N ARG A 145 -22.00 -7.05 25.60
CA ARG A 145 -22.79 -7.00 24.35
C ARG A 145 -21.93 -6.90 23.09
N ALA A 146 -20.61 -6.91 23.21
CA ALA A 146 -19.72 -6.81 22.05
C ALA A 146 -19.83 -8.09 21.20
N PRO A 147 -20.21 -8.02 19.90
CA PRO A 147 -20.47 -9.22 19.10
C PRO A 147 -19.20 -9.89 18.54
N ASN A 148 -18.06 -9.19 18.52
CA ASN A 148 -16.80 -9.66 17.93
C ASN A 148 -15.59 -8.93 18.52
N GLU A 149 -14.39 -9.39 18.17
CA GLU A 149 -13.08 -8.87 18.61
C GLU A 149 -12.88 -7.39 18.25
N ALA A 150 -13.20 -6.99 17.02
CA ALA A 150 -13.09 -5.59 16.60
C ALA A 150 -13.95 -4.63 17.45
N THR A 151 -15.17 -5.06 17.80
CA THR A 151 -16.03 -4.28 18.69
C THR A 151 -15.49 -4.26 20.12
N MET A 152 -14.85 -5.35 20.55
CA MET A 152 -14.18 -5.42 21.86
C MET A 152 -13.01 -4.43 21.94
N VAL A 153 -12.15 -4.40 20.92
CA VAL A 153 -11.04 -3.44 20.80
C VAL A 153 -11.58 -2.00 20.91
N PHE A 154 -12.62 -1.68 20.14
CA PHE A 154 -13.20 -0.34 20.15
C PHE A 154 -13.82 0.06 21.50
N GLU A 155 -14.69 -0.79 22.07
CA GLU A 155 -15.42 -0.44 23.29
C GLU A 155 -14.54 -0.53 24.56
N ALA A 156 -13.68 -1.53 24.66
CA ALA A 156 -12.78 -1.69 25.80
C ALA A 156 -11.57 -0.73 25.70
N GLY A 157 -10.94 -0.63 24.52
CA GLY A 157 -9.77 0.21 24.30
C GLY A 157 -10.04 1.67 24.65
N ARG A 158 -11.12 2.26 24.11
CA ARG A 158 -11.49 3.67 24.37
C ARG A 158 -11.68 4.00 25.87
N ARG A 159 -12.06 3.02 26.69
CA ARG A 159 -12.38 3.24 28.11
C ARG A 159 -11.23 2.92 29.05
N LEU A 160 -10.38 1.96 28.67
CA LEU A 160 -9.25 1.52 29.47
C LEU A 160 -8.00 2.35 29.18
N LEU A 161 -7.71 2.60 27.91
CA LEU A 161 -6.47 3.25 27.47
C LEU A 161 -6.51 4.76 27.74
N LYS A 162 -5.34 5.34 27.98
CA LYS A 162 -5.11 6.78 28.03
C LYS A 162 -4.82 7.28 26.62
N ASP A 163 -5.39 8.41 26.22
CA ASP A 163 -5.05 9.08 24.96
C ASP A 163 -3.95 10.11 25.24
N TYR A 164 -2.99 10.21 24.32
CA TYR A 164 -1.93 11.22 24.35
C TYR A 164 -2.18 12.19 23.19
N ASP A 165 -2.05 13.48 23.49
CA ASP A 165 -2.07 14.55 22.49
C ASP A 165 -0.61 14.97 22.24
N ASP A 166 0.16 14.02 21.70
CA ASP A 166 1.58 14.17 21.43
C ASP A 166 1.81 13.81 19.96
N HIS A 167 2.30 14.78 19.19
CA HIS A 167 2.42 14.63 17.74
C HIS A 167 3.36 13.46 17.34
N GLY A 168 4.34 13.13 18.17
CA GLY A 168 5.34 12.10 17.88
C GLY A 168 5.13 10.75 18.56
N TYR A 169 4.19 10.63 19.51
CA TYR A 169 3.90 9.38 20.23
C TYR A 169 2.52 8.85 19.87
N ASN A 170 2.48 7.87 18.98
CA ASN A 170 1.26 7.41 18.34
C ASN A 170 0.90 5.97 18.71
N ARG A 171 -0.37 5.63 18.42
CA ARG A 171 -0.91 4.27 18.56
C ARG A 171 -1.27 3.69 17.21
N CYS A 172 -1.00 2.40 17.04
CA CYS A 172 -1.43 1.62 15.88
C CYS A 172 -2.24 0.40 16.33
N LEU A 173 -3.21 0.01 15.51
CA LEU A 173 -4.09 -1.14 15.77
C LEU A 173 -3.95 -2.17 14.65
N ASN A 174 -3.85 -3.44 15.02
CA ASN A 174 -3.89 -4.59 14.09
C ASN A 174 -2.92 -4.48 12.90
N GLN A 175 -1.70 -4.01 13.13
CA GLN A 175 -0.68 -3.81 12.10
C GLN A 175 0.50 -4.75 12.31
N SER A 176 0.86 -5.50 11.26
CA SER A 176 1.98 -6.44 11.32
C SER A 176 3.32 -5.72 11.28
N PHE A 177 4.30 -6.22 12.02
CA PHE A 177 5.66 -5.66 12.05
C PHE A 177 6.45 -6.08 10.80
N THR A 178 6.07 -5.54 9.64
CA THR A 178 6.69 -5.87 8.35
C THR A 178 8.15 -5.47 8.24
N GLY A 179 8.58 -4.45 8.98
CA GLY A 179 9.97 -3.97 9.05
C GLY A 179 10.87 -4.78 9.99
N PHE A 180 10.30 -5.72 10.76
CA PHE A 180 11.06 -6.46 11.75
C PHE A 180 11.91 -7.58 11.11
N PRO A 181 13.21 -7.70 11.45
CA PRO A 181 14.11 -8.65 10.81
C PRO A 181 13.77 -10.10 11.16
N ASN A 182 14.18 -11.04 10.29
CA ASN A 182 14.11 -12.46 10.60
C ASN A 182 15.32 -12.89 11.44
N VAL A 183 15.06 -13.25 12.69
CA VAL A 183 16.03 -13.55 13.76
C VAL A 183 15.66 -14.86 14.47
N SER A 184 16.44 -15.25 15.48
CA SER A 184 16.29 -16.54 16.14
C SER A 184 14.88 -16.78 16.71
N PHE A 185 14.25 -15.77 17.31
CA PHE A 185 12.97 -15.95 18.01
C PHE A 185 11.75 -16.05 17.05
N ASN A 186 11.81 -15.43 15.87
CA ASN A 186 10.73 -15.45 14.86
C ASN A 186 10.99 -16.41 13.69
N SER A 187 12.10 -17.17 13.72
CA SER A 187 12.42 -18.15 12.68
C SER A 187 11.28 -19.16 12.45
N GLY A 188 10.80 -19.22 11.20
CA GLY A 188 9.70 -20.09 10.80
C GLY A 188 8.30 -19.63 11.24
N LEU A 189 8.18 -18.43 11.82
CA LEU A 189 6.93 -17.79 12.21
C LEU A 189 6.60 -16.62 11.27
N SER A 190 5.32 -16.26 11.14
CA SER A 190 4.95 -15.00 10.50
C SER A 190 5.36 -13.81 11.36
N ALA A 191 5.52 -12.62 10.77
CA ALA A 191 5.79 -11.40 11.53
C ALA A 191 4.76 -11.19 12.66
N PRO A 192 5.17 -10.65 13.83
CA PRO A 192 4.23 -10.26 14.87
C PRO A 192 3.17 -9.28 14.34
N GLN A 193 1.98 -9.31 14.92
CA GLN A 193 0.85 -8.45 14.54
C GLN A 193 -0.05 -8.25 15.75
N PRO A 194 0.34 -7.38 16.70
CA PRO A 194 -0.49 -7.11 17.86
C PRO A 194 -1.74 -6.33 17.48
N ASP A 195 -2.82 -6.54 18.24
CA ASP A 195 -4.06 -5.77 18.11
C ASP A 195 -3.87 -4.29 18.47
N PHE A 196 -2.86 -3.97 19.30
CA PHE A 196 -2.52 -2.64 19.76
C PHE A 196 -1.02 -2.50 20.03
N ILE A 197 -0.50 -1.31 19.72
CA ILE A 197 0.85 -0.91 20.07
C ILE A 197 0.93 0.61 20.20
N GLU A 198 1.82 1.08 21.08
CA GLU A 198 2.10 2.51 21.27
C GLU A 198 3.61 2.76 21.31
N GLY A 199 4.06 3.78 20.56
CA GLY A 199 5.48 4.10 20.40
C GLY A 199 5.71 5.47 19.79
N LEU A 200 6.99 5.82 19.62
CA LEU A 200 7.40 7.04 18.91
C LEU A 200 7.43 6.78 17.41
N GLU A 201 7.16 7.79 16.58
CA GLU A 201 7.42 7.74 15.14
C GLU A 201 8.92 7.82 14.84
N ILE A 202 9.34 7.37 13.66
CA ILE A 202 10.75 7.34 13.27
C ILE A 202 11.35 8.76 13.23
N GLU A 203 10.57 9.77 12.83
CA GLU A 203 11.01 11.16 12.73
C GLU A 203 11.44 11.76 14.07
N GLU A 204 10.93 11.23 15.19
CA GLU A 204 11.35 11.67 16.52
C GLU A 204 12.84 11.40 16.77
N TYR A 205 13.42 10.40 16.09
CA TYR A 205 14.82 10.03 16.22
C TYR A 205 15.77 10.94 15.43
N ASP A 206 15.27 11.76 14.50
CA ASP A 206 16.11 12.65 13.69
C ASP A 206 17.00 13.58 14.53
N PRO A 207 18.29 13.74 14.22
CA PRO A 207 19.00 13.27 13.01
C PRO A 207 19.74 11.93 13.19
N PHE A 208 19.34 11.09 14.15
CA PHE A 208 19.90 9.76 14.33
C PHE A 208 19.16 8.76 13.42
N PRO A 209 19.85 8.12 12.44
CA PRO A 209 19.22 7.18 11.51
C PRO A 209 19.00 5.82 12.20
N VAL A 210 17.95 5.76 13.02
CA VAL A 210 17.64 4.62 13.88
C VAL A 210 17.31 3.35 13.09
N ASP A 211 16.72 3.49 11.91
CA ASP A 211 16.38 2.42 10.97
C ASP A 211 17.60 1.76 10.32
N GLU A 212 18.66 2.54 10.07
CA GLU A 212 19.90 2.02 9.48
C GLU A 212 20.83 1.38 10.53
N LEU A 213 20.77 1.87 11.77
CA LEU A 213 21.77 1.56 12.81
C LEU A 213 21.27 0.62 13.91
N VAL A 214 19.96 0.40 14.03
CA VAL A 214 19.37 -0.43 15.08
C VAL A 214 18.40 -1.46 14.48
N ASP A 215 18.86 -2.71 14.40
CA ASP A 215 18.07 -3.82 13.88
C ASP A 215 16.74 -4.02 14.63
N GLY A 216 15.64 -4.06 13.88
CA GLY A 216 14.29 -4.26 14.43
C GLY A 216 13.73 -3.06 15.18
N ALA A 217 14.38 -1.90 15.14
CA ALA A 217 13.85 -0.68 15.75
C ALA A 217 12.55 -0.21 15.10
N VAL A 218 12.49 -0.23 13.77
CA VAL A 218 11.34 0.25 12.98
C VAL A 218 10.41 -0.90 12.65
N LEU A 219 9.13 -0.75 13.01
CA LEU A 219 8.18 -1.85 12.92
C LEU A 219 7.55 -2.03 11.53
N TYR A 220 7.37 -0.97 10.76
CA TYR A 220 6.64 -1.00 9.49
C TYR A 220 7.55 -0.57 8.35
N SER A 221 7.85 -1.49 7.43
CA SER A 221 8.61 -1.19 6.22
C SER A 221 7.96 -0.06 5.44
N ASP A 222 8.77 0.86 4.93
CA ASP A 222 8.39 1.87 3.93
C ASP A 222 7.27 2.81 4.39
N ASN A 223 7.08 2.94 5.71
CA ASN A 223 6.14 3.88 6.31
C ASN A 223 6.93 4.97 7.05
N PRO A 224 6.88 6.25 6.59
CA PRO A 224 7.53 7.35 7.29
C PRO A 224 6.98 7.47 8.72
N PHE A 225 5.69 7.26 8.95
CA PHE A 225 5.10 7.32 10.29
C PHE A 225 5.24 5.99 11.06
N SER A 226 6.32 5.23 10.83
CA SER A 226 6.47 3.93 11.49
C SER A 226 6.77 4.09 12.97
N LEU A 227 6.02 3.34 13.79
CA LEU A 227 6.35 3.22 15.20
C LEU A 227 7.73 2.57 15.36
N THR A 228 8.52 3.12 16.28
CA THR A 228 9.93 2.84 16.46
C THR A 228 10.27 2.65 17.94
N LEU A 229 10.87 1.49 18.26
CA LEU A 229 11.23 1.05 19.62
C LEU A 229 10.11 1.23 20.67
N PRO A 230 8.89 0.70 20.43
CA PRO A 230 7.82 0.75 21.42
C PRO A 230 8.08 -0.19 22.61
N HIS A 231 7.55 0.19 23.77
CA HIS A 231 7.68 -0.56 25.03
C HIS A 231 6.36 -1.16 25.54
N ILE A 232 5.27 -1.00 24.77
CA ILE A 232 3.97 -1.58 25.10
C ILE A 232 3.23 -2.11 23.86
N ALA A 233 2.67 -3.32 23.98
CA ALA A 233 1.76 -3.90 23.01
C ALA A 233 0.61 -4.64 23.71
N GLY A 234 -0.48 -4.92 22.99
CA GLY A 234 -1.63 -5.59 23.56
C GLY A 234 -2.41 -6.46 22.58
N GLU A 235 -3.05 -7.47 23.13
CA GLU A 235 -3.84 -8.49 22.43
C GLU A 235 -5.26 -8.56 23.01
N TRP A 236 -6.26 -8.47 22.14
CA TRP A 236 -7.67 -8.51 22.51
C TRP A 236 -8.27 -9.82 22.06
N LYS A 237 -9.33 -10.28 22.73
CA LYS A 237 -10.17 -11.34 22.19
C LYS A 237 -11.63 -10.97 22.30
N GLY A 238 -12.41 -11.39 21.31
CA GLY A 238 -13.87 -11.32 21.39
C GLY A 238 -14.44 -12.27 22.46
N PRO A 239 -15.74 -12.20 22.76
CA PRO A 239 -16.35 -13.05 23.80
C PRO A 239 -16.22 -14.56 23.58
N SER A 240 -16.09 -14.99 22.31
CA SER A 240 -15.89 -16.40 21.92
C SER A 240 -14.41 -16.76 21.70
N GLY A 241 -13.50 -15.80 21.82
CA GLY A 241 -12.07 -15.98 21.63
C GLY A 241 -11.42 -16.69 22.82
N LYS A 242 -10.32 -17.40 22.56
CA LYS A 242 -9.57 -18.10 23.61
C LYS A 242 -8.47 -17.21 24.16
N MET A 243 -8.58 -16.81 25.42
CA MET A 243 -7.53 -16.03 26.10
C MET A 243 -6.16 -16.71 26.09
N GLY A 244 -6.10 -18.05 26.06
CA GLY A 244 -4.83 -18.77 25.89
C GLY A 244 -4.08 -18.43 24.60
N ASN A 245 -4.79 -18.12 23.51
CA ASN A 245 -4.16 -17.69 22.26
C ASN A 245 -3.60 -16.26 22.40
N ALA A 246 -4.35 -15.35 23.03
CA ALA A 246 -3.90 -13.98 23.29
C ALA A 246 -2.61 -13.97 24.14
N ILE A 247 -2.54 -14.82 25.16
CA ILE A 247 -1.35 -14.94 26.02
C ILE A 247 -0.12 -15.37 25.23
N LEU A 248 -0.31 -16.26 24.26
CA LEU A 248 0.77 -16.77 23.42
C LEU A 248 1.19 -15.74 22.35
N GLN A 249 0.23 -15.08 21.69
CA GLN A 249 0.51 -13.99 20.74
C GLN A 249 1.26 -12.86 21.45
N SER A 250 0.78 -12.45 22.62
CA SER A 250 1.41 -11.42 23.44
C SER A 250 2.84 -11.77 23.87
N SER A 251 3.16 -13.07 24.06
CA SER A 251 4.53 -13.50 24.37
C SER A 251 5.47 -13.35 23.18
N TYR A 252 4.94 -13.48 21.97
CA TYR A 252 5.69 -13.30 20.74
C TYR A 252 5.91 -11.82 20.45
N ASP A 253 4.89 -10.98 20.62
CA ASP A 253 5.02 -9.52 20.49
C ASP A 253 6.02 -8.97 21.51
N GLY A 254 5.92 -9.40 22.78
CA GLY A 254 6.85 -8.97 23.82
C GLY A 254 8.30 -9.39 23.57
N ALA A 255 8.53 -10.58 23.00
CA ALA A 255 9.87 -11.00 22.56
C ALA A 255 10.44 -10.09 21.48
N ALA A 256 9.62 -9.67 20.51
CA ALA A 256 10.03 -8.73 19.47
C ALA A 256 10.43 -7.36 20.04
N LEU A 257 9.63 -6.82 20.95
CA LEU A 257 9.93 -5.54 21.59
C LEU A 257 11.21 -5.59 22.44
N VAL A 258 11.42 -6.68 23.19
CA VAL A 258 12.66 -6.88 23.96
C VAL A 258 13.87 -6.99 23.04
N TYR A 259 13.77 -7.73 21.93
CA TYR A 259 14.85 -7.85 20.96
C TYR A 259 15.26 -6.47 20.43
N ALA A 260 14.30 -5.68 19.93
CA ALA A 260 14.57 -4.36 19.36
C ALA A 260 15.21 -3.41 20.38
N ARG A 261 14.71 -3.40 21.62
CA ARG A 261 15.31 -2.64 22.72
C ARG A 261 16.75 -3.07 23.00
N ASN A 262 17.02 -4.37 23.01
CA ASN A 262 18.37 -4.88 23.24
C ASN A 262 19.33 -4.48 22.10
N GLN A 263 18.87 -4.44 20.85
CA GLN A 263 19.68 -3.92 19.73
C GLN A 263 20.01 -2.44 19.94
N ALA A 264 19.03 -1.63 20.36
CA ALA A 264 19.24 -0.20 20.63
C ALA A 264 20.25 0.03 21.77
N LEU A 265 20.17 -0.76 22.85
CA LEU A 265 21.10 -0.67 23.95
C LEU A 265 22.51 -1.14 23.55
N SER A 266 22.59 -2.23 22.78
CA SER A 266 23.85 -2.79 22.28
C SER A 266 24.58 -1.80 21.37
N TYR A 267 23.86 -1.06 20.52
CA TYR A 267 24.42 0.01 19.70
C TYR A 267 25.15 1.08 20.54
N MET A 268 24.63 1.40 21.73
CA MET A 268 25.26 2.32 22.68
C MET A 268 26.34 1.66 23.57
N GLY A 269 26.64 0.38 23.39
CA GLY A 269 27.53 -0.41 24.26
C GLY A 269 26.95 -0.63 25.67
N ARG A 270 25.62 -0.65 25.79
CA ARG A 270 24.89 -0.83 27.06
C ARG A 270 24.03 -2.09 27.00
N SER A 271 23.58 -2.55 28.16
CA SER A 271 22.57 -3.58 28.29
C SER A 271 21.64 -3.24 29.45
N ASP A 272 20.41 -3.73 29.42
CA ASP A 272 19.59 -3.74 30.63
C ASP A 272 20.25 -4.64 31.68
N PRO A 273 20.06 -4.38 32.99
CA PRO A 273 20.55 -5.27 34.02
C PRO A 273 19.96 -6.69 33.87
N PRO A 274 20.74 -7.75 34.13
CA PRO A 274 20.24 -9.12 33.97
C PRO A 274 18.93 -9.38 34.72
N GLY A 275 17.93 -9.89 34.00
CA GLY A 275 16.62 -10.21 34.56
C GLY A 275 15.70 -9.01 34.82
N HIS A 276 16.07 -7.79 34.42
CA HIS A 276 15.17 -6.63 34.47
C HIS A 276 14.23 -6.59 33.26
N ALA A 277 12.97 -6.29 33.52
CA ALA A 277 11.95 -6.13 32.48
C ALA A 277 11.56 -4.66 32.30
N GLU A 278 11.70 -4.17 31.07
CA GLU A 278 11.35 -2.79 30.69
C GLU A 278 10.24 -2.73 29.62
N VAL A 279 9.91 -3.88 29.02
CA VAL A 279 8.81 -4.04 28.08
C VAL A 279 7.62 -4.67 28.79
N ILE A 280 6.42 -4.12 28.57
CA ILE A 280 5.17 -4.66 29.11
C ILE A 280 4.22 -4.99 27.97
N THR A 281 3.49 -6.10 28.07
CA THR A 281 2.33 -6.34 27.22
C THR A 281 1.09 -6.60 28.06
N PHE A 282 -0.09 -6.58 27.42
CA PHE A 282 -1.31 -6.99 28.08
C PHE A 282 -2.24 -7.80 27.19
N THR A 283 -3.11 -8.57 27.82
CA THR A 283 -4.19 -9.30 27.13
C THR A 283 -5.53 -8.99 27.77
N THR A 284 -6.58 -8.85 26.96
CA THR A 284 -7.93 -8.63 27.48
C THR A 284 -9.05 -9.16 26.58
N ASP A 285 -10.10 -9.71 27.19
CA ASP A 285 -11.38 -9.99 26.52
C ASP A 285 -12.46 -8.98 26.94
N GLY A 286 -12.04 -7.86 27.55
CA GLY A 286 -12.90 -6.86 28.18
C GLY A 286 -13.38 -7.24 29.59
N THR A 287 -13.35 -8.51 29.95
CA THR A 287 -13.70 -9.01 31.29
C THR A 287 -12.44 -9.14 32.14
N THR A 288 -11.42 -9.82 31.65
CA THR A 288 -10.16 -10.03 32.37
C THR A 288 -9.04 -9.24 31.70
N LEU A 289 -8.32 -8.42 32.46
CA LEU A 289 -7.10 -7.76 32.02
C LEU A 289 -5.88 -8.42 32.67
N ASN A 290 -4.98 -8.94 31.84
CA ASN A 290 -3.69 -9.47 32.29
C ASN A 290 -2.56 -8.57 31.79
N GLN A 291 -1.58 -8.28 32.65
CA GLN A 291 -0.35 -7.58 32.26
C GLN A 291 0.87 -8.48 32.47
N TYR A 292 1.79 -8.40 31.52
CA TYR A 292 2.99 -9.23 31.47
C TYR A 292 4.24 -8.39 31.30
N ALA A 293 5.27 -8.71 32.08
CA ALA A 293 6.59 -8.10 31.97
C ALA A 293 7.51 -9.01 31.15
N HIS A 294 8.32 -8.39 30.30
CA HIS A 294 9.19 -9.07 29.34
C HIS A 294 10.65 -8.69 29.51
N TYR A 295 11.52 -9.70 29.45
CA TYR A 295 12.97 -9.54 29.44
C TYR A 295 13.63 -10.71 28.70
N ALA A 296 14.91 -10.55 28.36
CA ALA A 296 15.73 -11.60 27.77
C ALA A 296 16.76 -12.12 28.77
N GLU A 297 17.05 -13.42 28.72
CA GLU A 297 18.14 -14.09 29.43
C GLU A 297 19.03 -14.77 28.38
N GLU A 298 20.31 -14.40 28.32
CA GLU A 298 21.29 -15.14 27.51
C GLU A 298 21.70 -16.42 28.26
N VAL A 299 21.76 -17.54 27.53
CA VAL A 299 22.12 -18.85 28.06
C VAL A 299 23.41 -19.31 27.38
N GLU A 300 24.24 -20.07 28.11
CA GLU A 300 25.55 -20.57 27.67
C GLU A 300 25.56 -21.25 26.28
N ASP A 301 24.43 -21.81 25.84
CA ASP A 301 24.28 -22.48 24.54
C ASP A 301 24.03 -21.52 23.34
N GLY A 302 24.12 -20.20 23.55
CA GLY A 302 23.92 -19.19 22.49
C GLY A 302 22.46 -18.95 22.09
N ILE A 303 21.50 -19.57 22.80
CA ILE A 303 20.05 -19.36 22.58
C ILE A 303 19.52 -18.37 23.62
N THR A 304 19.12 -17.18 23.17
CA THR A 304 18.43 -16.20 24.01
C THR A 304 17.02 -16.69 24.37
N LYS A 305 16.68 -16.65 25.66
CA LYS A 305 15.33 -16.95 26.16
C LYS A 305 14.57 -15.65 26.41
N TYR A 306 13.36 -15.57 25.86
CA TYR A 306 12.46 -14.42 26.05
C TYR A 306 11.39 -14.76 27.06
N HIS A 307 11.39 -14.06 28.18
CA HIS A 307 10.57 -14.36 29.35
C HIS A 307 9.31 -13.50 29.37
N GLN A 308 8.12 -14.11 29.31
CA GLN A 308 6.86 -13.42 29.60
C GLN A 308 6.38 -13.78 31.02
N TYR A 309 6.43 -12.85 31.98
CA TYR A 309 5.96 -13.10 33.36
C TYR A 309 4.70 -12.30 33.69
N ARG A 310 3.66 -12.95 34.23
CA ARG A 310 2.40 -12.29 34.60
C ARG A 310 2.56 -11.44 35.86
N VAL A 311 2.49 -10.13 35.71
CA VAL A 311 2.62 -9.15 36.81
C VAL A 311 1.33 -9.09 37.63
N LYS A 312 0.19 -8.98 36.94
CA LYS A 312 -1.14 -8.79 37.54
C LYS A 312 -2.23 -9.32 36.59
N SER A 313 -3.31 -9.81 37.18
CA SER A 313 -4.59 -10.12 36.52
C SER A 313 -5.70 -9.43 37.31
N THR A 314 -6.66 -8.81 36.63
CA THR A 314 -7.75 -8.04 37.24
C THR A 314 -9.05 -8.32 36.50
N ASN A 315 -10.16 -8.48 37.22
CA ASN A 315 -11.47 -8.61 36.61
C ASN A 315 -12.14 -7.23 36.51
N LEU A 316 -12.33 -6.75 35.28
CA LEU A 316 -12.81 -5.42 34.98
C LEU A 316 -14.33 -5.26 35.13
N ILE A 317 -15.08 -6.34 35.34
CA ILE A 317 -16.55 -6.30 35.48
C ILE A 317 -17.05 -6.79 36.84
N ASP A 318 -16.22 -7.43 37.66
CA ASP A 318 -16.62 -7.96 38.98
C ASP A 318 -16.97 -6.84 39.96
N SER A 319 -16.19 -5.76 39.99
CA SER A 319 -16.48 -4.61 40.86
C SER A 319 -15.96 -3.30 40.30
N TYR A 320 -16.58 -2.20 40.74
CA TYR A 320 -16.13 -0.84 40.41
C TYR A 320 -14.69 -0.58 40.87
N GLN A 321 -14.28 -1.14 42.02
CA GLN A 321 -12.93 -0.96 42.53
C GLN A 321 -11.91 -1.71 41.66
N GLU A 322 -12.19 -2.96 41.26
CA GLU A 322 -11.30 -3.69 40.34
C GLU A 322 -11.21 -3.04 38.96
N PHE A 323 -12.31 -2.51 38.44
CA PHE A 323 -12.29 -1.71 37.21
C PHE A 323 -11.38 -0.48 37.34
N LYS A 324 -11.50 0.27 38.44
CA LYS A 324 -10.63 1.43 38.73
C LYS A 324 -9.16 1.02 38.83
N ASP A 325 -8.87 -0.08 39.49
CA ASP A 325 -7.51 -0.55 39.72
C ASP A 325 -6.88 -1.09 38.43
N GLY A 326 -7.63 -1.87 37.65
CA GLY A 326 -7.20 -2.38 36.35
C GLY A 326 -6.94 -1.25 35.34
N ARG A 327 -7.86 -0.29 35.24
CA ARG A 327 -7.69 0.89 34.37
C ARG A 327 -6.53 1.76 34.81
N ARG A 328 -6.40 2.04 36.12
CA ARG A 328 -5.28 2.82 36.65
C ARG A 328 -3.95 2.14 36.34
N GLY A 329 -3.84 0.85 36.62
CA GLY A 329 -2.64 0.07 36.37
C GLY A 329 -2.24 0.05 34.90
N LEU A 330 -3.18 -0.13 33.98
CA LEU A 330 -2.88 -0.07 32.54
C LEU A 330 -2.35 1.30 32.10
N ARG A 331 -2.96 2.38 32.58
CA ARG A 331 -2.54 3.74 32.23
C ARG A 331 -1.19 4.11 32.83
N ASN A 332 -0.89 3.66 34.05
CA ASN A 332 0.44 3.80 34.63
C ASN A 332 1.50 3.05 33.82
N THR A 333 1.15 1.88 33.30
CA THR A 333 2.01 1.11 32.39
C THR A 333 2.21 1.86 31.07
N GLN A 334 1.16 2.44 30.47
CA GLN A 334 1.30 3.28 29.27
C GLN A 334 2.22 4.48 29.53
N ASP A 335 2.03 5.17 30.66
CA ASP A 335 2.86 6.33 31.05
C ASP A 335 4.34 5.90 31.17
N TYR A 336 4.59 4.76 31.82
CA TYR A 336 5.94 4.21 31.94
C TYR A 336 6.56 3.83 30.59
N ALA A 337 5.81 3.13 29.74
CA ALA A 337 6.29 2.72 28.42
C ALA A 337 6.63 3.94 27.54
N ARG A 338 5.81 4.99 27.61
CA ARG A 338 6.07 6.27 26.96
C ARG A 338 7.39 6.89 27.48
N ASP A 339 7.54 7.02 28.79
CA ASP A 339 8.77 7.56 29.40
C ASP A 339 10.02 6.76 28.98
N GLN A 340 9.91 5.43 28.87
CA GLN A 340 11.01 4.58 28.40
C GLN A 340 11.35 4.80 26.92
N SER A 341 10.34 4.96 26.05
CA SER A 341 10.57 5.28 24.63
C SER A 341 11.27 6.64 24.48
N TYR A 342 10.84 7.68 25.19
CA TYR A 342 11.51 9.00 25.16
C TYR A 342 12.95 8.93 25.66
N ARG A 343 13.19 8.26 26.80
CA ARG A 343 14.54 8.09 27.34
C ARG A 343 15.46 7.36 26.37
N LEU A 344 15.00 6.26 25.78
CA LEU A 344 15.80 5.47 24.85
C LEU A 344 16.15 6.28 23.60
N ARG A 345 15.18 7.01 23.03
CA ARG A 345 15.40 7.95 21.93
C ARG A 345 16.45 9.00 22.27
N ASP A 346 16.30 9.66 23.42
CA ASP A 346 17.19 10.74 23.83
C ASP A 346 18.62 10.22 24.06
N ASP A 347 18.77 9.06 24.71
CA ASP A 347 20.05 8.39 24.92
C ASP A 347 20.74 8.04 23.58
N LEU A 348 19.98 7.52 22.60
CA LEU A 348 20.49 7.19 21.27
C LEU A 348 20.97 8.44 20.51
N LYS A 349 20.18 9.51 20.52
CA LYS A 349 20.52 10.78 19.86
C LYS A 349 21.78 11.40 20.46
N GLU A 350 21.89 11.39 21.79
CA GLU A 350 23.06 11.91 22.47
C GLU A 350 24.31 11.05 22.20
N HIS A 351 24.18 9.72 22.21
CA HIS A 351 25.27 8.81 21.84
C HIS A 351 25.78 9.06 20.42
N TRP A 352 24.87 9.20 19.45
CA TRP A 352 25.18 9.51 18.06
C TRP A 352 25.93 10.84 17.91
N LYS A 353 25.46 11.87 18.61
CA LYS A 353 26.09 13.20 18.62
C LYS A 353 27.54 13.12 19.14
N GLN A 354 27.77 12.39 20.23
CA GLN A 354 29.11 12.21 20.80
C GLN A 354 30.06 11.46 19.86
N GLN A 355 29.59 10.41 19.17
CA GLN A 355 30.40 9.70 18.18
C GLN A 355 30.80 10.60 17.00
N ARG A 356 29.86 11.40 16.48
CA ARG A 356 30.11 12.31 15.36
C ARG A 356 31.12 13.42 15.71
N SER A 357 31.04 13.98 16.92
CA SER A 357 32.02 14.96 17.40
C SER A 357 33.43 14.37 17.57
N LYS A 358 33.55 13.09 17.99
CA LYS A 358 34.84 12.40 18.07
C LYS A 358 35.47 12.17 16.68
N LEU A 359 34.67 11.83 15.68
CA LEU A 359 35.15 11.66 14.30
C LEU A 359 35.60 12.98 13.66
N GLN A 360 34.93 14.09 13.96
CA GLN A 360 35.33 15.42 13.46
C GLN A 360 36.67 15.89 14.05
N HIS A 361 36.94 15.65 15.34
CA HIS A 361 38.23 15.98 15.95
C HIS A 361 39.41 15.16 15.41
N ILE A 362 39.18 13.95 14.91
CA ILE A 362 40.23 13.12 14.28
C ILE A 362 40.55 13.65 12.87
N ALA A 363 39.57 14.18 12.15
CA ALA A 363 39.76 14.73 10.81
C ALA A 363 40.53 16.08 10.82
N GLU A 364 40.44 16.87 11.88
CA GLU A 364 41.16 18.15 12.03
C GLU A 364 42.66 18.00 12.35
N GLY A 365 43.16 16.79 12.64
CA GLY A 365 44.56 16.53 12.99
C GLY A 365 45.54 16.41 11.80
N THR A 366 45.08 16.54 10.55
CA THR A 366 45.92 16.32 9.36
C THR A 366 45.88 17.52 8.42
N SER A 367 46.53 18.62 8.78
CA SER A 367 46.70 19.78 7.90
C SER A 367 48.05 19.72 7.16
N LEU A 368 48.01 19.59 5.83
CA LEU A 368 49.07 20.06 4.93
C LEU A 368 48.66 21.41 4.31
N PRO A 369 49.63 22.31 4.02
CA PRO A 369 49.38 23.74 3.88
C PRO A 369 48.82 24.13 2.51
N VAL A 370 47.84 25.04 2.52
CA VAL A 370 47.32 25.77 1.35
C VAL A 370 47.92 27.18 1.36
N PRO A 371 48.32 27.76 0.21
CA PRO A 371 48.52 29.20 0.09
C PRO A 371 47.22 29.93 -0.28
N ASP A 372 47.01 31.01 0.46
CA ASP A 372 45.98 32.05 0.40
C ASP A 372 45.42 32.44 -0.97
N LEU A 373 44.11 32.71 -1.00
CA LEU A 373 43.53 33.92 -1.62
C LEU A 373 42.23 34.30 -0.89
N GLN A 374 42.26 35.45 -0.20
CA GLN A 374 41.12 36.09 0.46
C GLN A 374 40.29 36.94 -0.53
N ALA A 375 38.95 36.87 -0.43
CA ALA A 375 38.05 38.03 -0.37
C ALA A 375 36.60 37.59 -0.06
N ASN A 376 36.04 38.13 1.04
CA ASN A 376 34.65 37.97 1.53
C ASN A 376 33.69 38.98 0.81
N PRO A 377 32.43 39.19 1.27
CA PRO A 377 31.25 38.31 1.19
C PRO A 377 30.00 39.07 0.64
N SER A 378 29.05 38.40 -0.01
CA SER A 378 27.65 38.89 -0.04
C SER A 378 26.68 37.82 -0.51
N GLU A 379 25.78 37.45 0.41
CA GLU A 379 24.34 37.25 0.27
C GLU A 379 23.76 36.57 -0.99
N ASN A 380 22.92 35.57 -0.70
CA ASN A 380 21.91 34.96 -1.56
C ASN A 380 22.40 34.11 -2.72
N THR A 381 22.73 32.86 -2.42
CA THR A 381 22.52 31.75 -3.35
C THR A 381 21.36 30.89 -2.86
N ASN A 382 20.16 31.22 -3.34
CA ASN A 382 19.16 30.19 -3.59
C ASN A 382 19.78 29.17 -4.56
N PRO A 383 19.87 27.87 -4.22
CA PRO A 383 19.92 26.85 -5.25
C PRO A 383 18.47 26.60 -5.68
N TYR A 384 17.97 27.47 -6.57
CA TYR A 384 16.85 27.11 -7.44
C TYR A 384 17.49 26.42 -8.65
N GLU A 385 17.59 25.09 -8.60
CA GLU A 385 18.05 24.28 -9.73
C GLU A 385 16.86 23.47 -10.23
N ALA A 386 16.38 23.84 -11.42
CA ALA A 386 15.32 23.18 -12.13
C ALA A 386 15.93 22.10 -13.04
N ALA A 387 15.62 20.83 -12.80
CA ALA A 387 15.98 19.71 -13.67
C ALA A 387 14.93 18.59 -13.51
N PRO A 388 14.68 17.75 -14.53
CA PRO A 388 13.37 17.68 -15.16
C PRO A 388 12.69 16.31 -15.07
N PHE A 389 11.47 16.28 -15.58
CA PHE A 389 10.68 15.12 -15.94
C PHE A 389 11.52 13.97 -16.54
N ASP A 390 11.89 12.99 -15.73
CA ASP A 390 12.56 11.75 -16.13
C ASP A 390 11.58 10.74 -16.73
N ALA A 391 10.69 11.17 -17.63
CA ALA A 391 10.01 10.23 -18.54
C ALA A 391 10.97 9.81 -19.68
N SER A 392 12.23 9.52 -19.34
CA SER A 392 13.23 9.00 -20.25
C SER A 392 13.17 7.48 -20.25
N THR A 393 12.16 6.89 -20.91
CA THR A 393 12.14 5.46 -21.27
C THR A 393 12.74 4.54 -20.19
N VAL A 394 12.20 4.66 -18.98
CA VAL A 394 12.56 3.78 -17.86
C VAL A 394 12.20 2.34 -18.23
N ILE A 395 12.82 1.35 -17.59
CA ILE A 395 12.61 -0.07 -17.91
C ILE A 395 11.13 -0.45 -17.95
N GLU A 396 10.29 0.10 -17.06
CA GLU A 396 8.83 -0.13 -17.08
C GLU A 396 8.14 0.36 -18.37
N THR A 397 8.56 1.51 -18.89
CA THR A 397 8.05 2.06 -20.16
C THR A 397 8.50 1.18 -21.32
N LEU A 398 9.76 0.75 -21.33
CA LEU A 398 10.30 -0.16 -22.35
C LEU A 398 9.53 -1.47 -22.37
N CYS A 399 9.27 -2.07 -21.20
CA CYS A 399 8.44 -3.28 -21.07
C CYS A 399 7.03 -3.10 -21.66
N SER A 400 6.41 -1.93 -21.48
CA SER A 400 5.07 -1.64 -22.01
C SER A 400 5.07 -1.50 -23.53
N LEU A 401 6.09 -0.84 -24.09
CA LEU A 401 6.30 -0.79 -25.54
C LEU A 401 6.55 -2.19 -26.10
N GLY A 402 7.47 -2.96 -25.49
CA GLY A 402 7.76 -4.33 -25.90
C GLY A 402 6.51 -5.21 -25.90
N LEU A 403 5.72 -5.19 -24.82
CA LEU A 403 4.52 -6.01 -24.70
C LEU A 403 3.51 -5.69 -25.80
N ALA A 404 3.34 -4.40 -26.15
CA ALA A 404 2.45 -3.98 -27.22
C ALA A 404 2.86 -4.60 -28.57
N PHE A 405 4.15 -4.59 -28.90
CA PHE A 405 4.65 -5.16 -30.16
C PHE A 405 4.60 -6.70 -30.17
N VAL A 406 4.93 -7.36 -29.06
CA VAL A 406 4.83 -8.83 -28.95
C VAL A 406 3.38 -9.29 -29.12
N LEU A 407 2.44 -8.65 -28.42
CA LEU A 407 1.01 -8.96 -28.57
C LEU A 407 0.53 -8.69 -30.00
N ALA A 408 0.90 -7.54 -30.57
CA ALA A 408 0.54 -7.20 -31.94
C ALA A 408 1.09 -8.22 -32.94
N ARG A 409 2.33 -8.69 -32.76
CA ARG A 409 2.91 -9.75 -33.58
C ARG A 409 2.11 -11.04 -33.48
N ARG A 410 1.81 -11.51 -32.26
CA ARG A 410 1.04 -12.74 -32.02
C ARG A 410 -0.37 -12.65 -32.61
N MET A 411 -0.99 -11.47 -32.57
CA MET A 411 -2.29 -11.22 -33.21
C MET A 411 -2.19 -11.18 -34.74
N LYS A 412 -1.15 -10.55 -35.28
CA LYS A 412 -0.87 -10.55 -36.73
C LYS A 412 -0.69 -11.97 -37.27
N ASP A 413 -0.03 -12.84 -36.50
CA ASP A 413 0.15 -14.26 -36.85
C ASP A 413 -1.18 -15.04 -36.93
N THR A 414 -2.24 -14.54 -36.28
CA THR A 414 -3.60 -15.09 -36.41
C THR A 414 -4.39 -14.53 -37.61
N GLY A 415 -3.77 -13.65 -38.42
CA GLY A 415 -4.38 -13.05 -39.61
C GLY A 415 -5.14 -11.75 -39.35
N LEU A 416 -4.97 -11.12 -38.19
CA LEU A 416 -5.57 -9.83 -37.87
C LEU A 416 -4.75 -8.67 -38.48
N ASP A 417 -5.45 -7.67 -39.03
CA ASP A 417 -4.84 -6.38 -39.39
C ASP A 417 -4.66 -5.54 -38.13
N ILE A 418 -3.41 -5.28 -37.76
CA ILE A 418 -3.04 -4.65 -36.50
C ILE A 418 -1.87 -3.69 -36.69
N SER A 419 -1.93 -2.58 -35.97
CA SER A 419 -0.84 -1.60 -35.86
C SER A 419 -0.73 -1.13 -34.42
N VAL A 420 0.47 -0.73 -34.01
CA VAL A 420 0.72 -0.15 -32.69
C VAL A 420 0.64 1.37 -32.78
N VAL A 421 -0.14 2.01 -31.91
CA VAL A 421 -0.15 3.47 -31.78
C VAL A 421 0.48 3.83 -30.44
N CYS A 422 1.57 4.58 -30.46
CA CYS A 422 2.20 5.13 -29.28
C CYS A 422 1.76 6.59 -29.12
N ASP A 423 0.92 6.86 -28.13
CA ASP A 423 0.49 8.20 -27.77
C ASP A 423 1.48 8.82 -26.78
N LEU A 424 2.15 9.91 -27.16
CA LEU A 424 3.04 10.69 -26.30
C LEU A 424 2.35 11.94 -25.77
N TRP A 425 2.41 12.09 -24.46
CA TRP A 425 1.66 13.08 -23.69
C TRP A 425 2.56 14.27 -23.37
N ASP A 426 2.89 15.02 -24.42
CA ASP A 426 3.85 16.11 -24.40
C ASP A 426 3.40 17.31 -23.56
N ARG A 427 2.10 17.42 -23.26
CA ARG A 427 1.55 18.49 -22.41
C ARG A 427 1.45 18.10 -20.92
N ALA A 428 2.15 17.04 -20.52
CA ALA A 428 2.31 16.66 -19.12
C ALA A 428 3.03 17.75 -18.28
N LYS A 429 3.04 17.57 -16.96
CA LYS A 429 3.59 18.55 -15.99
C LYS A 429 5.06 18.86 -16.28
N GLY A 430 5.38 20.10 -16.64
CA GLY A 430 6.75 20.62 -16.70
C GLY A 430 7.11 21.39 -15.43
N GLU A 431 6.75 22.68 -15.40
CA GLU A 431 7.03 23.58 -14.28
C GLU A 431 5.76 23.92 -13.51
N GLN A 432 5.87 24.14 -12.19
CA GLN A 432 4.75 24.54 -11.33
C GLN A 432 5.09 25.79 -10.54
N MET A 433 4.10 26.65 -10.35
CA MET A 433 4.20 27.88 -9.56
C MET A 433 2.85 28.21 -8.92
N THR A 434 2.88 28.94 -7.82
CA THR A 434 1.66 29.41 -7.15
C THR A 434 1.50 30.90 -7.39
N ILE A 435 0.37 31.32 -7.96
CA ILE A 435 0.05 32.73 -8.23
C ILE A 435 -1.32 33.02 -7.61
N ASN A 436 -1.39 33.99 -6.72
CA ASN A 436 -2.63 34.39 -6.03
C ASN A 436 -3.38 33.23 -5.35
N GLY A 437 -2.65 32.28 -4.78
CA GLY A 437 -3.21 31.10 -4.10
C GLY A 437 -3.69 29.97 -5.03
N ALA A 438 -3.66 30.17 -6.35
CA ALA A 438 -3.94 29.13 -7.33
C ALA A 438 -2.62 28.53 -7.89
N ILE A 439 -2.64 27.23 -8.16
CA ILE A 439 -1.49 26.52 -8.72
C ILE A 439 -1.56 26.58 -10.24
N TYR A 440 -0.55 27.18 -10.85
CA TYR A 440 -0.36 27.22 -12.30
C TYR A 440 0.78 26.30 -12.71
N GLN A 441 0.74 25.85 -13.97
CA GLN A 441 1.79 25.03 -14.55
C GLN A 441 2.10 25.41 -16.00
N ARG A 442 3.32 25.07 -16.45
CA ARG A 442 3.71 25.00 -17.86
C ARG A 442 3.99 23.56 -18.22
N SER A 443 3.63 23.16 -19.43
CA SER A 443 3.84 21.78 -19.87
C SER A 443 5.27 21.51 -20.34
N LEU A 444 5.63 20.23 -20.52
CA LEU A 444 6.95 19.88 -21.06
C LEU A 444 7.17 20.41 -22.46
N HIS A 445 6.13 20.35 -23.28
CA HIS A 445 6.08 20.99 -24.57
C HIS A 445 6.41 22.49 -24.46
N ASP A 446 5.73 23.22 -23.56
CA ASP A 446 5.91 24.68 -23.41
C ASP A 446 7.30 25.05 -22.85
N THR A 447 7.93 24.14 -22.12
CA THR A 447 9.31 24.32 -21.60
C THR A 447 10.40 23.89 -22.59
N GLY A 448 10.03 23.28 -23.72
CA GLY A 448 10.98 22.71 -24.69
C GLY A 448 11.69 21.43 -24.22
N LYS A 449 11.35 20.92 -23.03
CA LYS A 449 11.98 19.73 -22.44
C LYS A 449 11.58 18.45 -23.19
N PHE A 450 10.36 18.38 -23.71
CA PHE A 450 9.85 17.20 -24.42
C PHE A 450 10.70 16.82 -25.64
N GLN A 451 11.17 17.82 -26.40
CA GLN A 451 11.99 17.62 -27.60
C GLN A 451 13.31 16.91 -27.31
N THR A 452 13.77 16.94 -26.06
CA THR A 452 14.97 16.19 -25.68
C THR A 452 14.72 14.69 -25.69
N TYR A 453 13.54 14.21 -25.32
CA TYR A 453 13.24 12.77 -25.16
C TYR A 453 12.65 12.13 -26.41
N LEU A 454 12.04 12.90 -27.30
CA LEU A 454 11.37 12.38 -28.50
C LEU A 454 12.25 11.44 -29.35
N PRO A 455 13.55 11.73 -29.62
CA PRO A 455 14.39 10.84 -30.41
C PRO A 455 14.59 9.46 -29.77
N ASP A 456 14.58 9.38 -28.43
CA ASP A 456 14.74 8.13 -27.71
C ASP A 456 13.52 7.20 -27.94
N TYR A 457 12.31 7.76 -27.99
CA TYR A 457 11.09 7.01 -28.32
C TYR A 457 11.06 6.56 -29.78
N GLU A 458 11.42 7.44 -30.72
CA GLU A 458 11.47 7.13 -32.15
C GLU A 458 12.41 5.95 -32.43
N GLU A 459 13.59 5.95 -31.79
CA GLU A 459 14.56 4.87 -31.93
C GLU A 459 14.02 3.54 -31.39
N VAL A 460 13.49 3.52 -30.16
CA VAL A 460 12.95 2.30 -29.54
C VAL A 460 11.80 1.72 -30.37
N LEU A 461 10.87 2.56 -30.84
CA LEU A 461 9.74 2.12 -31.66
C LEU A 461 10.18 1.61 -33.03
N SER A 462 11.17 2.25 -33.65
CA SER A 462 11.77 1.78 -34.90
C SER A 462 12.39 0.40 -34.73
N ASN A 463 13.14 0.18 -33.64
CA ASN A 463 13.78 -1.11 -33.34
C ASN A 463 12.73 -2.22 -33.11
N LEU A 464 11.70 -1.94 -32.31
CA LEU A 464 10.60 -2.88 -32.06
C LEU A 464 9.81 -3.21 -33.33
N SER A 465 9.55 -2.19 -34.16
CA SER A 465 8.85 -2.37 -35.44
C SER A 465 9.63 -3.27 -36.40
N GLN A 466 10.95 -3.05 -36.50
CA GLN A 466 11.82 -3.87 -37.32
C GLN A 466 11.89 -5.31 -36.79
N ARG A 467 12.06 -5.49 -35.47
CA ARG A 467 12.15 -6.82 -34.83
C ARG A 467 10.89 -7.65 -35.03
N TYR A 468 9.72 -7.04 -34.79
CA TYR A 468 8.44 -7.76 -34.80
C TYR A 468 7.67 -7.67 -36.12
N GLU A 469 8.18 -6.92 -37.10
CA GLU A 469 7.52 -6.65 -38.38
C GLU A 469 6.10 -6.09 -38.20
N VAL A 470 5.89 -5.27 -37.18
CA VAL A 470 4.60 -4.63 -36.88
C VAL A 470 4.71 -3.15 -37.19
N SER A 471 3.75 -2.61 -37.96
CA SER A 471 3.69 -1.19 -38.25
C SER A 471 3.30 -0.41 -36.99
N TYR A 472 3.85 0.79 -36.85
CA TYR A 472 3.49 1.67 -35.76
C TYR A 472 3.26 3.11 -36.20
N ARG A 473 2.57 3.86 -35.35
CA ARG A 473 2.42 5.31 -35.46
C ARG A 473 2.74 5.95 -34.12
N LEU A 474 3.60 6.96 -34.14
CA LEU A 474 3.77 7.88 -33.03
C LEU A 474 2.77 9.02 -33.17
N ARG A 475 2.06 9.36 -32.11
CA ARG A 475 1.05 10.42 -32.11
C ARG A 475 1.19 11.28 -30.86
N LEU A 476 1.16 12.61 -31.02
CA LEU A 476 1.19 13.54 -29.89
C LEU A 476 -0.22 13.81 -29.36
N GLU A 477 -0.32 14.33 -28.13
CA GLU A 477 -1.59 14.67 -27.49
C GLU A 477 -2.45 15.60 -28.35
N GLU A 478 -1.85 16.63 -28.96
CA GLU A 478 -2.55 17.56 -29.84
C GLU A 478 -3.17 16.86 -31.07
N GLU A 479 -2.46 15.90 -31.65
CA GLU A 479 -2.94 15.14 -32.80
C GLU A 479 -4.07 14.18 -32.40
N PHE A 480 -3.96 13.51 -31.25
CA PHE A 480 -5.05 12.70 -30.72
C PHE A 480 -6.30 13.53 -30.48
N LEU A 481 -6.17 14.68 -29.82
CA LEU A 481 -7.29 15.57 -29.52
C LEU A 481 -7.85 16.26 -30.77
N SER A 482 -7.13 16.25 -31.88
CA SER A 482 -7.62 16.69 -33.20
C SER A 482 -8.42 15.62 -33.94
N SER A 483 -8.60 14.42 -33.36
CA SER A 483 -9.31 13.33 -34.02
C SER A 483 -10.78 13.67 -34.30
N PRO A 484 -11.35 13.25 -35.45
CA PRO A 484 -12.76 13.44 -35.74
C PRO A 484 -13.66 12.89 -34.62
N GLY A 485 -14.64 13.68 -34.20
CA GLY A 485 -15.56 13.32 -33.11
C GLY A 485 -15.04 13.62 -31.70
N MET A 486 -13.78 14.03 -31.53
CA MET A 486 -13.23 14.40 -30.22
C MET A 486 -13.99 15.57 -29.58
N GLY A 487 -14.40 16.57 -30.38
CA GLY A 487 -15.19 17.70 -29.88
C GLY A 487 -16.49 17.27 -29.19
N ASN A 488 -17.17 16.26 -29.72
CA ASN A 488 -18.38 15.69 -29.11
C ASN A 488 -18.06 14.98 -27.79
N VAL A 489 -16.93 14.29 -27.71
CA VAL A 489 -16.45 13.64 -26.48
C VAL A 489 -16.17 14.70 -25.39
N ILE A 490 -15.42 15.74 -25.72
CA ILE A 490 -15.09 16.83 -24.78
C ILE A 490 -16.36 17.55 -24.34
N GLN A 491 -17.29 17.84 -25.26
CA GLN A 491 -18.57 18.46 -24.94
C GLN A 491 -19.38 17.60 -23.95
N LYS A 492 -19.45 16.28 -24.19
CA LYS A 492 -20.09 15.33 -23.27
C LYS A 492 -19.43 15.35 -21.89
N VAL A 493 -18.10 15.42 -21.82
CA VAL A 493 -17.36 15.54 -20.55
C VAL A 493 -17.72 16.83 -19.81
N ILE A 494 -17.78 17.96 -20.52
CA ILE A 494 -18.16 19.26 -19.94
C ILE A 494 -19.60 19.25 -19.44
N GLN A 495 -20.55 18.68 -20.20
CA GLN A 495 -21.96 18.59 -19.80
C GLN A 495 -22.12 17.77 -18.51
N ASN A 496 -21.34 16.70 -18.36
CA ASN A 496 -21.40 15.81 -17.18
C ASN A 496 -20.39 16.17 -16.08
N ARG A 497 -19.71 17.33 -16.19
CA ARG A 497 -18.59 17.72 -15.31
C ARG A 497 -18.92 17.69 -13.82
N ALA A 498 -20.17 18.02 -13.44
CA ALA A 498 -20.58 18.04 -12.04
C ALA A 498 -20.73 16.63 -11.45
N GLU A 499 -21.15 15.65 -12.26
CA GLU A 499 -21.24 14.25 -11.83
C GLU A 499 -19.84 13.62 -11.79
N TYR A 500 -19.06 13.82 -12.85
CA TYR A 500 -17.69 13.33 -12.93
C TYR A 500 -16.81 13.95 -11.83
N GLY A 501 -16.97 15.23 -11.53
CA GLY A 501 -16.23 15.92 -10.47
C GLY A 501 -16.41 15.29 -9.08
N LYS A 502 -17.62 14.81 -8.75
CA LYS A 502 -17.88 14.12 -7.47
C LYS A 502 -17.09 12.82 -7.31
N VAL A 503 -16.71 12.20 -8.43
CA VAL A 503 -16.08 10.87 -8.47
C VAL A 503 -14.58 10.99 -8.74
N LEU A 504 -14.19 11.79 -9.74
CA LEU A 504 -12.81 11.95 -10.20
C LEU A 504 -12.05 13.03 -9.41
N ALA A 505 -12.75 13.97 -8.78
CA ALA A 505 -12.14 15.10 -8.09
C ALA A 505 -12.88 15.42 -6.77
N PRO A 506 -13.11 14.44 -5.86
CA PRO A 506 -13.95 14.65 -4.67
C PRO A 506 -13.44 15.74 -3.72
N GLY A 507 -12.12 15.97 -3.69
CA GLY A 507 -11.49 16.99 -2.83
C GLY A 507 -11.58 18.41 -3.38
N THR A 508 -11.51 18.61 -4.70
CA THR A 508 -11.60 19.94 -5.31
C THR A 508 -13.00 20.25 -5.81
N GLN A 509 -13.71 19.26 -6.35
CA GLN A 509 -14.95 19.27 -7.14
C GLN A 509 -14.82 19.67 -8.62
N PRO A 510 -14.18 20.80 -9.02
CA PRO A 510 -13.91 21.05 -10.42
C PRO A 510 -13.04 19.96 -11.04
N LEU A 511 -13.42 19.56 -12.24
CA LEU A 511 -12.58 18.77 -13.11
C LEU A 511 -11.43 19.63 -13.62
N ALA A 512 -10.23 19.06 -13.67
CA ALA A 512 -9.05 19.70 -14.23
C ALA A 512 -9.08 19.68 -15.78
N ILE A 513 -10.12 20.30 -16.34
CA ILE A 513 -10.21 20.69 -17.75
C ILE A 513 -9.38 21.95 -17.91
N ARG A 514 -8.43 21.94 -18.83
CA ARG A 514 -7.36 22.94 -18.90
C ARG A 514 -7.16 23.40 -20.34
N ALA A 515 -6.52 24.55 -20.50
CA ALA A 515 -5.95 24.99 -21.77
C ALA A 515 -4.81 25.96 -21.47
N ALA A 516 -3.73 25.90 -22.25
CA ALA A 516 -2.61 26.82 -22.10
C ALA A 516 -2.97 28.23 -22.57
N CYS A 517 -2.50 29.24 -21.85
CA CYS A 517 -2.62 30.62 -22.29
C CYS A 517 -1.86 30.81 -23.62
N PRO A 518 -2.49 31.34 -24.67
CA PRO A 518 -1.85 31.49 -25.98
C PRO A 518 -0.64 32.43 -26.00
N HIS A 519 -0.47 33.25 -24.96
CA HIS A 519 0.63 34.22 -24.85
C HIS A 519 1.82 33.70 -24.03
N CYS A 520 1.60 32.88 -23.01
CA CYS A 520 2.65 32.54 -22.03
C CYS A 520 2.66 31.09 -21.56
N GLY A 521 1.80 30.24 -22.10
CA GLY A 521 1.77 28.80 -21.80
C GLY A 521 1.27 28.44 -20.40
N LEU A 522 0.88 29.41 -19.56
CA LEU A 522 0.38 29.12 -18.22
C LEU A 522 -0.99 28.44 -18.26
N VAL A 523 -1.15 27.44 -17.41
CA VAL A 523 -2.36 26.62 -17.26
C VAL A 523 -2.77 26.59 -15.78
N ASP A 524 -4.03 26.86 -15.46
CA ASP A 524 -4.60 26.59 -14.13
C ASP A 524 -4.64 25.07 -13.90
N LYS A 525 -3.84 24.56 -12.95
CA LYS A 525 -3.66 23.13 -12.73
C LYS A 525 -4.97 22.43 -12.34
N TYR A 526 -5.90 23.09 -11.68
CA TYR A 526 -7.14 22.43 -11.22
C TYR A 526 -8.38 22.96 -11.93
N GLY A 527 -8.23 23.89 -12.87
CA GLY A 527 -9.34 24.48 -13.62
C GLY A 527 -10.31 25.25 -12.71
N GLN A 528 -9.80 25.85 -11.63
CA GLN A 528 -10.63 26.50 -10.61
C GLN A 528 -11.34 27.74 -11.14
N ASN A 529 -10.71 28.43 -12.11
CA ASN A 529 -11.19 29.71 -12.64
C ASN A 529 -11.98 29.58 -13.95
N ASN A 530 -12.31 28.34 -14.36
CA ASN A 530 -12.97 28.08 -15.63
C ASN A 530 -14.46 28.50 -15.61
N ILE A 531 -14.93 29.10 -16.71
CA ILE A 531 -16.35 29.32 -16.97
C ILE A 531 -16.78 28.43 -18.14
N PHE A 532 -17.89 27.72 -17.97
CA PHE A 532 -18.41 26.79 -18.95
C PHE A 532 -19.69 27.33 -19.59
N ALA A 533 -19.81 27.22 -20.91
CA ALA A 533 -21.09 27.42 -21.60
C ALA A 533 -22.13 26.41 -21.11
N ALA A 534 -23.42 26.80 -21.10
CA ALA A 534 -24.49 25.97 -20.54
C ALA A 534 -24.68 24.65 -21.30
N ASP A 535 -24.47 24.66 -22.61
CA ASP A 535 -24.54 23.49 -23.50
C ASP A 535 -23.21 22.72 -23.60
N GLY A 536 -22.18 23.18 -22.88
CA GLY A 536 -20.83 22.61 -22.88
C GLY A 536 -20.03 22.83 -24.16
N SER A 537 -20.49 23.70 -25.07
CA SER A 537 -19.83 23.96 -26.37
C SER A 537 -18.53 24.77 -26.25
N ALA A 538 -18.32 25.47 -25.14
CA ALA A 538 -17.16 26.32 -24.93
C ALA A 538 -16.73 26.42 -23.46
N VAL A 539 -15.45 26.71 -23.26
CA VAL A 539 -14.85 26.97 -21.94
C VAL A 539 -14.00 28.22 -22.01
N SER A 540 -14.24 29.15 -21.08
CA SER A 540 -13.39 30.32 -20.85
C SER A 540 -12.42 30.04 -19.71
N PHE A 541 -11.13 30.23 -19.97
CA PHE A 541 -10.02 30.05 -19.06
C PHE A 541 -9.44 31.41 -18.64
N GLU A 542 -8.75 31.46 -17.50
CA GLU A 542 -8.16 32.68 -16.94
C GLU A 542 -6.63 32.55 -16.83
N CYS A 543 -5.91 33.45 -17.52
CA CYS A 543 -4.49 33.64 -17.31
C CYS A 543 -4.25 34.80 -16.34
N PRO A 544 -3.45 34.63 -15.26
CA PRO A 544 -3.24 35.70 -14.27
C PRO A 544 -2.46 36.90 -14.82
N VAL A 545 -1.86 36.77 -16.00
CA VAL A 545 -1.07 37.82 -16.67
C VAL A 545 -1.82 38.43 -17.87
N HIS A 546 -2.52 37.60 -18.65
CA HIS A 546 -3.09 38.01 -19.95
C HIS A 546 -4.63 38.04 -19.94
N GLY A 547 -5.27 37.72 -18.82
CA GLY A 547 -6.72 37.72 -18.68
C GLY A 547 -7.38 36.51 -19.31
N ARG A 548 -8.66 36.68 -19.65
CA ARG A 548 -9.58 35.61 -20.02
C ARG A 548 -9.56 35.29 -21.52
N TYR A 549 -9.56 34.01 -21.86
CA TYR A 549 -9.62 33.51 -23.25
C TYR A 549 -10.56 32.31 -23.34
N THR A 550 -11.13 32.06 -24.52
CA THR A 550 -12.17 31.04 -24.72
C THR A 550 -11.82 30.10 -25.85
N TYR A 551 -12.08 28.81 -25.65
CA TYR A 551 -11.98 27.78 -26.67
C TYR A 551 -13.31 27.04 -26.81
N THR A 552 -13.61 26.61 -28.03
CA THR A 552 -14.81 25.83 -28.36
C THR A 552 -14.47 24.35 -28.49
N THR A 553 -15.38 23.47 -28.10
CA THR A 553 -15.15 22.03 -28.20
C THR A 553 -15.09 21.55 -29.65
N GLU A 554 -15.77 22.24 -30.57
CA GLU A 554 -15.82 21.86 -31.99
C GLU A 554 -14.54 22.28 -32.74
N ALA A 555 -14.14 23.54 -32.65
CA ALA A 555 -12.99 24.06 -33.41
C ALA A 555 -11.66 23.87 -32.69
N ASP A 556 -11.66 23.84 -31.36
CA ASP A 556 -10.46 23.94 -30.54
C ASP A 556 -10.23 22.72 -29.64
N ALA A 557 -10.79 21.56 -29.98
CA ALA A 557 -10.63 20.31 -29.21
C ALA A 557 -9.16 20.02 -28.84
N SER A 558 -8.26 20.30 -29.77
CA SER A 558 -6.81 20.09 -29.62
C SER A 558 -6.11 21.07 -28.68
N LYS A 559 -6.79 22.12 -28.21
CA LYS A 559 -6.29 23.10 -27.24
C LYS A 559 -6.63 22.74 -25.79
N PHE A 560 -7.56 21.81 -25.59
CA PHE A 560 -7.87 21.28 -24.28
C PHE A 560 -6.72 20.40 -23.77
N GLN A 561 -6.58 20.36 -22.45
CA GLN A 561 -5.64 19.53 -21.71
C GLN A 561 -6.39 18.96 -20.50
N PHE A 562 -5.96 17.79 -20.04
CA PHE A 562 -6.60 17.09 -18.92
C PHE A 562 -5.55 16.57 -17.94
N ASN A 563 -5.91 16.39 -16.67
CA ASN A 563 -5.09 15.56 -15.80
C ASN A 563 -5.21 14.09 -16.22
N CYS A 564 -4.21 13.29 -15.87
CA CYS A 564 -4.10 11.89 -16.24
C CYS A 564 -5.41 11.09 -16.05
N GLN A 565 -6.07 11.21 -14.89
CA GLN A 565 -7.32 10.49 -14.62
C GLN A 565 -8.46 10.88 -15.56
N LEU A 566 -8.63 12.18 -15.82
CA LEU A 566 -9.70 12.67 -16.70
C LEU A 566 -9.40 12.35 -18.17
N PHE A 567 -8.12 12.38 -18.56
CA PHE A 567 -7.73 12.02 -19.91
C PHE A 567 -8.00 10.54 -20.21
N ASN A 568 -7.73 9.62 -19.28
CA ASN A 568 -8.09 8.20 -19.48
C ASN A 568 -9.58 8.02 -19.74
N LEU A 569 -10.44 8.83 -19.09
CA LEU A 569 -11.87 8.85 -19.39
C LEU A 569 -12.17 9.42 -20.79
N VAL A 570 -11.52 10.50 -21.20
CA VAL A 570 -11.64 11.04 -22.57
C VAL A 570 -11.24 9.99 -23.61
N LEU A 571 -10.14 9.27 -23.37
CA LEU A 571 -9.64 8.19 -24.22
C LEU A 571 -10.65 7.05 -24.33
N GLY A 572 -11.16 6.57 -23.19
CA GLY A 572 -12.18 5.51 -23.18
C GLY A 572 -13.47 5.91 -23.89
N LEU A 573 -13.95 7.15 -23.66
CA LEU A 573 -15.15 7.67 -24.33
C LEU A 573 -14.94 7.86 -25.84
N PHE A 574 -13.72 8.20 -26.28
CA PHE A 574 -13.39 8.26 -27.70
C PHE A 574 -13.41 6.86 -28.32
N HIS A 575 -12.65 5.92 -27.76
CA HIS A 575 -12.51 4.57 -28.32
C HIS A 575 -13.78 3.70 -28.20
N GLU A 576 -14.74 4.06 -27.33
CA GLU A 576 -16.07 3.45 -27.33
C GLU A 576 -16.86 3.67 -28.64
N ASN A 577 -16.53 4.73 -29.37
CA ASN A 577 -17.27 5.21 -30.54
C ASN A 577 -16.52 5.01 -31.87
N VAL A 578 -15.33 4.41 -31.84
CA VAL A 578 -14.55 4.14 -33.06
C VAL A 578 -15.01 2.84 -33.74
N PRO A 579 -14.85 2.72 -35.07
CA PRO A 579 -15.28 1.53 -35.82
C PRO A 579 -14.29 0.35 -35.75
N TYR A 580 -13.22 0.47 -34.96
CA TYR A 580 -12.17 -0.54 -34.83
C TYR A 580 -12.04 -1.02 -33.38
N ASN A 581 -11.50 -2.22 -33.19
CA ASN A 581 -11.18 -2.72 -31.84
C ASN A 581 -9.94 -2.02 -31.30
N TYR A 582 -9.94 -1.76 -30.00
CA TYR A 582 -8.85 -1.07 -29.31
C TYR A 582 -8.42 -1.88 -28.08
N ILE A 583 -7.11 -2.05 -27.94
CA ILE A 583 -6.48 -2.65 -26.76
C ILE A 583 -5.49 -1.63 -26.21
N GLU A 584 -5.68 -1.22 -24.97
CA GLU A 584 -4.75 -0.36 -24.26
C GLU A 584 -3.69 -1.23 -23.58
N ILE A 585 -2.41 -0.88 -23.77
CA ILE A 585 -1.28 -1.49 -23.05
C ILE A 585 -0.70 -0.43 -22.13
N CYS A 586 -0.68 -0.68 -20.82
CA CYS A 586 -0.13 0.25 -19.84
C CYS A 586 0.46 -0.48 -18.63
N GLY A 587 1.19 0.25 -17.79
CA GLY A 587 1.74 -0.28 -16.54
C GLY A 587 0.66 -0.73 -15.56
N SER A 588 0.90 -1.82 -14.83
CA SER A 588 0.01 -2.25 -13.73
C SER A 588 -0.04 -1.26 -12.56
N ASP A 589 0.78 -0.21 -12.57
CA ASP A 589 0.64 0.94 -11.68
C ASP A 589 -0.64 1.75 -11.92
N TYR A 590 -1.22 1.66 -13.12
CA TYR A 590 -2.55 2.18 -13.47
C TYR A 590 -3.70 1.25 -13.08
N ALA A 591 -3.42 0.00 -12.71
CA ALA A 591 -4.43 -0.99 -12.37
C ALA A 591 -5.11 -0.71 -11.00
N GLY A 592 -6.21 -1.43 -10.73
CA GLY A 592 -6.95 -1.34 -9.48
C GLY A 592 -7.96 -0.19 -9.45
N PHE A 593 -8.03 0.53 -8.31
CA PHE A 593 -9.16 1.43 -8.02
C PHE A 593 -9.42 2.48 -9.10
N TRP A 594 -8.38 3.06 -9.70
CA TRP A 594 -8.50 4.11 -10.70
C TRP A 594 -9.20 3.61 -11.98
N GLN A 595 -8.62 2.63 -12.67
CA GLN A 595 -9.18 2.12 -13.93
C GLN A 595 -10.47 1.33 -13.70
N GLU A 596 -10.53 0.47 -12.67
CA GLU A 596 -11.64 -0.47 -12.49
C GLU A 596 -12.91 0.19 -11.92
N ARG A 597 -12.78 1.26 -11.11
CA ARG A 597 -13.94 1.97 -10.55
C ARG A 597 -14.24 3.31 -11.19
N LEU A 598 -13.24 4.01 -11.72
CA LEU A 598 -13.43 5.39 -12.19
C LEU A 598 -13.45 5.52 -13.71
N LEU A 599 -12.86 4.60 -14.48
CA LEU A 599 -12.99 4.60 -15.94
C LEU A 599 -14.23 3.81 -16.38
N TRP A 600 -14.25 2.49 -16.13
CA TRP A 600 -15.28 1.60 -16.66
C TRP A 600 -16.71 1.93 -16.21
N ARG A 601 -16.87 2.66 -15.11
CA ARG A 601 -18.18 3.09 -14.62
C ARG A 601 -18.89 4.08 -15.57
N PHE A 602 -18.12 4.83 -16.37
CA PHE A 602 -18.66 5.86 -17.25
C PHE A 602 -18.70 5.46 -18.73
N LEU A 603 -18.16 4.28 -19.06
CA LEU A 603 -18.22 3.71 -20.40
C LEU A 603 -19.43 2.77 -20.52
N GLN A 604 -20.12 2.79 -21.66
CA GLN A 604 -21.20 1.82 -21.95
C GLN A 604 -20.62 0.52 -22.52
N LYS A 605 -19.51 0.60 -23.27
CA LYS A 605 -18.72 -0.52 -23.76
C LYS A 605 -17.36 -0.55 -23.06
N PRO A 606 -16.97 -1.69 -22.47
CA PRO A 606 -15.65 -1.81 -21.85
C PRO A 606 -14.56 -1.78 -22.94
N ILE A 607 -13.49 -1.02 -22.67
CA ILE A 607 -12.24 -1.12 -23.43
C ILE A 607 -11.39 -2.25 -22.84
N LEU A 608 -10.66 -2.98 -23.69
CA LEU A 608 -9.73 -4.01 -23.24
C LEU A 608 -8.41 -3.35 -22.84
N ILE A 609 -7.94 -3.64 -21.64
CA ILE A 609 -6.68 -3.11 -21.11
C ILE A 609 -5.83 -4.30 -20.67
N VAL A 610 -4.59 -4.35 -21.13
CA VAL A 610 -3.59 -5.33 -20.70
C VAL A 610 -2.50 -4.61 -19.94
N TYR A 611 -2.29 -5.03 -18.69
CA TYR A 611 -1.28 -4.43 -17.84
C TYR A 611 0.05 -5.15 -17.98
N THR A 612 1.13 -4.41 -18.17
CA THR A 612 2.47 -4.96 -17.96
C THR A 612 2.70 -5.30 -16.48
N PRO A 613 3.51 -6.33 -16.20
CA PRO A 613 3.92 -6.68 -14.84
C PRO A 613 4.48 -5.48 -14.08
N LEU A 614 4.17 -5.39 -12.78
CA LEU A 614 4.73 -4.35 -11.93
C LEU A 614 6.22 -4.60 -11.75
N ILE A 615 7.05 -3.59 -11.99
CA ILE A 615 8.46 -3.63 -11.63
C ILE A 615 8.63 -2.80 -10.36
N ALA A 616 9.35 -3.33 -9.38
CA ALA A 616 9.59 -2.63 -8.13
C ALA A 616 11.07 -2.69 -7.76
N ASP A 617 11.53 -1.71 -6.99
CA ASP A 617 12.86 -1.80 -6.41
C ASP A 617 12.92 -2.75 -5.20
N TRP A 618 14.05 -2.77 -4.51
CA TRP A 618 14.26 -3.62 -3.34
C TRP A 618 13.35 -3.26 -2.16
N SER A 619 12.84 -2.03 -2.08
CA SER A 619 11.87 -1.56 -1.08
C SER A 619 10.41 -1.87 -1.48
N GLY A 620 10.19 -2.44 -2.67
CA GLY A 620 8.85 -2.58 -3.22
C GLY A 620 8.26 -1.27 -3.77
N SER A 621 9.06 -0.20 -3.82
CA SER A 621 8.67 1.06 -4.44
C SER A 621 8.61 0.91 -5.96
N LYS A 622 7.62 1.55 -6.57
CA LYS A 622 7.40 1.53 -8.01
C LYS A 622 8.36 2.49 -8.69
N GLU A 623 9.05 2.03 -9.72
CA GLU A 623 10.00 2.87 -10.44
C GLU A 623 9.27 3.96 -11.24
N SER A 624 8.05 3.70 -11.74
CA SER A 624 7.19 4.71 -12.40
C SER A 624 6.84 5.95 -11.57
N LYS A 625 7.15 5.96 -10.26
CA LYS A 625 6.94 7.10 -9.38
C LYS A 625 8.18 7.92 -9.06
N SER A 626 9.30 7.65 -9.71
CA SER A 626 10.56 8.40 -9.56
C SER A 626 10.38 9.92 -9.65
N LEU A 627 9.49 10.39 -10.51
CA LEU A 627 9.09 11.80 -10.68
C LEU A 627 8.52 12.49 -9.43
N TYR A 628 8.10 11.72 -8.42
CA TYR A 628 7.51 12.23 -7.17
C TYR A 628 8.45 12.07 -5.97
N LEU A 629 9.63 11.48 -6.19
CA LEU A 629 10.61 11.23 -5.14
C LEU A 629 11.71 12.29 -5.21
N ASN A 630 12.43 12.47 -4.09
CA ASN A 630 13.56 13.39 -4.04
C ASN A 630 14.66 12.94 -5.02
N ASP A 631 15.49 13.88 -5.47
CA ASP A 631 16.55 13.65 -6.47
C ASP A 631 17.54 12.52 -6.09
N THR A 632 17.61 12.18 -4.80
CA THR A 632 18.47 11.14 -4.24
C THR A 632 17.82 9.77 -4.13
N ALA A 633 16.54 9.61 -4.46
CA ALA A 633 15.76 8.40 -4.19
C ALA A 633 16.32 7.13 -4.84
N TYR A 634 16.95 7.27 -6.02
CA TYR A 634 17.60 6.16 -6.72
C TYR A 634 19.13 6.26 -6.77
N ASP A 635 19.74 7.08 -5.91
CA ASP A 635 21.20 7.20 -5.85
C ASP A 635 21.89 5.89 -5.48
N TYR A 636 21.18 4.98 -4.82
CA TYR A 636 21.71 3.64 -4.55
C TYR A 636 21.93 2.84 -5.85
N LEU A 637 21.06 2.98 -6.88
CA LEU A 637 21.26 2.35 -8.19
C LEU A 637 22.43 2.99 -8.93
N LYS A 638 22.53 4.33 -8.90
CA LYS A 638 23.67 5.04 -9.48
C LYS A 638 24.99 4.60 -8.83
N ARG A 639 25.05 4.55 -7.50
CA ARG A 639 26.22 4.07 -6.73
C ARG A 639 26.55 2.60 -7.02
N ALA A 640 25.55 1.78 -7.32
CA ALA A 640 25.73 0.39 -7.70
C ALA A 640 26.11 0.19 -9.19
N GLY A 641 26.23 1.26 -9.99
CA GLY A 641 26.46 1.16 -11.43
C GLY A 641 25.25 0.61 -12.21
N GLN A 642 24.05 0.78 -11.66
CA GLN A 642 22.77 0.30 -12.20
C GLN A 642 21.88 1.44 -12.71
N GLU A 643 22.46 2.61 -13.01
CA GLU A 643 21.74 3.78 -13.54
C GLU A 643 21.02 3.45 -14.87
N TYR A 644 21.55 2.51 -15.65
CA TYR A 644 20.93 2.06 -16.90
C TYR A 644 19.52 1.50 -16.77
N LEU A 645 19.07 1.14 -15.56
CA LEU A 645 17.70 0.69 -15.31
C LEU A 645 16.70 1.86 -15.22
N LEU A 646 17.20 3.08 -15.00
CA LEU A 646 16.41 4.30 -14.78
C LEU A 646 16.34 5.19 -16.02
N SER A 647 17.18 4.96 -17.01
CA SER A 647 17.18 5.79 -18.22
C SER A 647 17.67 5.01 -19.42
N TYR A 648 16.90 5.06 -20.50
CA TYR A 648 17.31 4.49 -21.78
C TYR A 648 18.63 5.08 -22.29
N ARG A 649 18.92 6.35 -22.01
CA ARG A 649 20.20 6.95 -22.38
C ARG A 649 21.36 6.34 -21.62
N ALA A 650 21.19 6.10 -20.32
CA ALA A 650 22.20 5.39 -19.53
C ALA A 650 22.35 3.95 -20.03
N LEU A 651 21.25 3.27 -20.37
CA LEU A 651 21.24 1.94 -20.99
C LEU A 651 22.05 1.90 -22.29
N ARG A 652 21.84 2.88 -23.17
CA ARG A 652 22.58 3.04 -24.42
C ARG A 652 24.05 3.35 -24.19
N ARG A 653 24.35 4.31 -23.31
CA ARG A 653 25.72 4.71 -22.94
C ARG A 653 26.50 3.53 -22.39
N ASP A 654 25.85 2.71 -21.58
CA ASP A 654 26.45 1.55 -20.92
C ASP A 654 26.48 0.30 -21.85
N GLY A 655 25.98 0.42 -23.08
CA GLY A 655 26.04 -0.62 -24.11
C GLY A 655 25.22 -1.87 -23.79
N LYS A 656 24.15 -1.73 -22.99
CA LYS A 656 23.30 -2.86 -22.59
C LYS A 656 22.41 -3.30 -23.75
N ASP A 657 22.31 -4.62 -23.94
CA ASP A 657 21.54 -5.22 -25.03
C ASP A 657 20.05 -5.30 -24.69
N LEU A 658 19.23 -4.53 -25.40
CA LEU A 658 17.78 -4.52 -25.20
C LEU A 658 17.09 -5.83 -25.60
N ASP A 659 17.71 -6.66 -26.43
CA ASP A 659 17.11 -7.97 -26.79
C ASP A 659 16.89 -8.85 -25.56
N VAL A 660 17.72 -8.69 -24.52
CA VAL A 660 17.52 -9.34 -23.22
C VAL A 660 16.15 -9.01 -22.61
N LEU A 661 15.72 -7.76 -22.73
CA LEU A 661 14.42 -7.33 -22.21
C LEU A 661 13.28 -7.84 -23.09
N TRP A 662 13.47 -7.80 -24.42
CA TRP A 662 12.48 -8.28 -25.39
C TRP A 662 12.22 -9.78 -25.27
N ASP A 663 13.27 -10.57 -25.10
CA ASP A 663 13.14 -12.02 -24.89
C ASP A 663 12.35 -12.33 -23.61
N GLU A 664 12.54 -11.57 -22.52
CA GLU A 664 11.75 -11.73 -21.30
C GLU A 664 10.28 -11.33 -21.49
N VAL A 665 10.01 -10.25 -22.23
CA VAL A 665 8.64 -9.83 -22.57
C VAL A 665 7.94 -10.86 -23.45
N GLU A 666 8.64 -11.49 -24.40
CA GLU A 666 8.11 -12.60 -25.20
C GLU A 666 7.68 -13.76 -24.31
N LEU A 667 8.49 -14.12 -23.30
CA LEU A 667 8.12 -15.14 -22.31
C LEU A 667 6.87 -14.75 -21.51
N TRP A 668 6.62 -13.46 -21.25
CA TRP A 668 5.39 -13.05 -20.56
C TRP A 668 4.14 -13.40 -21.37
N VAL A 669 4.21 -13.33 -22.69
CA VAL A 669 3.09 -13.66 -23.59
C VAL A 669 3.01 -15.17 -23.83
N ASP A 670 4.14 -15.82 -24.10
CA ASP A 670 4.20 -17.24 -24.42
C ASP A 670 3.98 -18.14 -23.19
N GLU A 671 4.31 -17.64 -21.99
CA GLU A 671 4.06 -18.28 -20.69
C GLU A 671 3.16 -17.37 -19.83
N PRO A 672 1.84 -17.27 -20.09
CA PRO A 672 0.97 -16.21 -19.54
C PRO A 672 0.97 -16.06 -18.02
N PHE A 673 1.32 -17.10 -17.26
CA PHE A 673 1.46 -17.02 -15.80
C PHE A 673 2.55 -16.02 -15.36
N ARG A 674 3.49 -15.68 -16.24
CA ARG A 674 4.53 -14.67 -16.05
C ARG A 674 4.01 -13.25 -16.17
N LEU A 675 3.00 -13.02 -17.01
CA LEU A 675 2.38 -11.71 -17.18
C LEU A 675 1.66 -11.24 -15.90
N PHE A 676 1.19 -12.19 -15.07
CA PHE A 676 0.48 -11.91 -13.83
C PHE A 676 1.37 -11.93 -12.57
N ARG A 677 2.66 -11.56 -12.72
CA ARG A 677 3.65 -11.49 -11.64
C ARG A 677 4.13 -10.06 -11.39
N GLY A 678 4.80 -9.86 -10.26
CA GLY A 678 5.64 -8.69 -10.02
C GLY A 678 7.11 -9.05 -10.21
N TYR A 679 7.87 -8.15 -10.79
CA TYR A 679 9.31 -8.27 -11.02
C TYR A 679 10.05 -7.22 -10.22
N SER A 680 11.34 -7.44 -9.98
CA SER A 680 12.20 -6.45 -9.32
C SER A 680 13.20 -5.84 -10.29
N LEU A 681 13.64 -4.61 -10.03
CA LEU A 681 14.79 -4.02 -10.74
C LEU A 681 16.03 -4.91 -10.62
N HIS A 682 16.20 -5.59 -9.49
CA HIS A 682 17.27 -6.56 -9.30
C HIS A 682 17.15 -7.76 -10.24
N TYR A 683 15.94 -8.27 -10.47
CA TYR A 683 15.70 -9.33 -11.44
C TYR A 683 16.10 -8.88 -12.86
N ILE A 684 15.66 -7.69 -13.27
CA ILE A 684 16.02 -7.13 -14.58
C ILE A 684 17.53 -6.91 -14.69
N HIS A 685 18.18 -6.40 -13.63
CA HIS A 685 19.63 -6.31 -13.57
C HIS A 685 20.31 -7.66 -13.82
N LEU A 686 19.87 -8.73 -13.13
CA LEU A 686 20.44 -10.06 -13.30
C LEU A 686 20.26 -10.63 -14.71
N LEU A 687 19.15 -10.29 -15.39
CA LEU A 687 18.96 -10.62 -16.82
C LEU A 687 20.05 -9.97 -17.68
N PHE A 688 20.26 -8.66 -17.52
CA PHE A 688 21.30 -7.93 -18.26
C PHE A 688 22.72 -8.41 -17.96
N GLU A 689 22.97 -8.92 -16.75
CA GLU A 689 24.26 -9.51 -16.38
C GLU A 689 24.42 -10.96 -16.86
N GLN A 690 23.43 -11.51 -17.59
CA GLN A 690 23.40 -12.89 -18.09
C GLN A 690 23.70 -13.94 -17.00
N LYS A 691 23.39 -13.61 -15.75
CA LYS A 691 23.61 -14.53 -14.62
C LYS A 691 22.54 -15.59 -14.67
N GLN A 692 22.94 -16.85 -14.43
CA GLN A 692 21.99 -17.96 -14.42
C GLN A 692 20.97 -17.73 -13.30
N LEU A 693 19.76 -17.35 -13.72
CA LEU A 693 18.63 -17.16 -12.83
C LEU A 693 18.15 -18.55 -12.40
N LEU A 694 18.61 -19.01 -11.24
CA LEU A 694 17.99 -20.11 -10.51
C LEU A 694 16.68 -19.61 -9.88
N LEU A 695 15.78 -19.09 -10.72
CA LEU A 695 14.37 -18.96 -10.37
C LEU A 695 13.89 -20.38 -10.12
N GLY A 696 13.71 -20.74 -8.84
CA GLY A 696 13.18 -22.04 -8.47
C GLY A 696 11.99 -22.35 -9.36
N VAL A 697 12.11 -23.41 -10.16
CA VAL A 697 11.18 -23.80 -11.20
C VAL A 697 9.77 -23.76 -10.63
N ILE A 698 8.98 -22.74 -10.98
CA ILE A 698 7.64 -22.56 -10.41
C ILE A 698 6.72 -23.67 -10.94
N HIS A 699 7.00 -24.18 -12.15
CA HIS A 699 6.44 -25.41 -12.70
C HIS A 699 7.45 -26.08 -13.63
N GLU A 700 7.69 -27.38 -13.45
CA GLU A 700 8.41 -28.18 -14.45
C GLU A 700 7.62 -28.12 -15.75
N LYS A 701 8.28 -27.80 -16.87
CA LYS A 701 7.71 -28.05 -18.20
C LYS A 701 7.28 -29.51 -18.20
N LYS A 702 5.97 -29.77 -18.32
CA LYS A 702 5.54 -31.10 -18.77
C LYS A 702 6.13 -31.27 -20.14
N VAL A 703 7.21 -32.04 -20.21
CA VAL A 703 7.67 -32.64 -21.46
C VAL A 703 6.43 -33.38 -21.98
N ALA A 704 5.88 -32.90 -23.08
CA ALA A 704 4.87 -33.67 -23.78
C ALA A 704 5.55 -34.98 -24.16
N ASP A 705 5.07 -36.09 -23.61
CA ASP A 705 5.49 -37.43 -23.99
C ASP A 705 5.38 -37.53 -25.52
N SER A 706 6.52 -37.48 -26.19
CA SER A 706 6.69 -37.80 -27.60
C SER A 706 6.65 -39.32 -27.77
N SER A 707 5.60 -39.95 -27.24
CA SER A 707 5.27 -41.36 -27.42
C SER A 707 3.80 -41.47 -27.82
N ASN A 708 3.48 -40.89 -28.97
CA ASN A 708 2.38 -41.33 -29.82
C ASN A 708 2.72 -40.98 -31.27
N THR A 709 3.72 -41.70 -31.79
CA THR A 709 3.91 -41.89 -33.22
C THR A 709 3.31 -43.24 -33.59
N ALA A 710 2.63 -43.28 -34.73
CA ALA A 710 1.82 -44.38 -35.31
C ALA A 710 0.38 -44.41 -34.72
N ILE A 711 -0.70 -44.27 -35.48
CA ILE A 711 -1.02 -44.86 -36.80
C ILE A 711 -2.09 -43.97 -37.45
N ILE A 712 -1.85 -43.37 -38.63
CA ILE A 712 -2.79 -43.38 -39.76
C ILE A 712 -1.96 -43.43 -41.04
N GLU A 713 -2.32 -44.40 -41.85
CA GLU A 713 -1.59 -44.98 -42.96
C GLU A 713 -1.41 -44.06 -44.17
N SER A 714 -0.29 -44.32 -44.84
CA SER A 714 -0.06 -44.06 -46.24
C SER A 714 -1.14 -44.73 -47.11
N SER A 715 -2.07 -43.95 -47.64
CA SER A 715 -2.80 -44.32 -48.84
C SER A 715 -3.02 -43.09 -49.72
N ARG A 716 -2.02 -42.77 -50.54
CA ARG A 716 -2.21 -42.09 -51.83
C ARG A 716 -0.94 -42.21 -52.66
N GLY A 717 -0.82 -43.36 -53.33
CA GLY A 717 -0.05 -43.48 -54.56
C GLY A 717 -0.96 -43.13 -55.75
N ARG A 718 -0.50 -42.16 -56.55
CA ARG A 718 -0.58 -41.98 -58.02
C ARG A 718 -1.89 -42.25 -58.80
N HIS A 719 -2.03 -41.40 -59.83
CA HIS A 719 -2.97 -41.40 -60.96
C HIS A 719 -4.39 -40.94 -60.56
N HIS A 720 -4.98 -39.89 -61.13
CA HIS A 720 -4.86 -39.28 -62.45
C HIS A 720 -4.91 -37.75 -62.35
#